data_AF-A0A1W2TBZ5-F1
#
_entry.id   AF-A0A1W2TBZ5-F1
#
_cell.length_a   1.000
_cell.length_b   1.000
_cell.length_c   1.000
_cell.angle_alpha   90.00
_cell.angle_beta   90.00
_cell.angle_gamma   90.00
#
_symmetry.space_group_name_H-M   'P 1'
#
loop_
_entity.id
_entity.type
_entity.pdbx_description
1 polymer ?
#
loop_
_entity_poly.entity_id
_entity_poly.type
_entity_poly.pdbx_seq_one_letter_code
_entity_poly.pdbx_strand_id
1 'polypeptide(L)'
;MPLNGDACRFSHASLPASTLHPQPDPRSQVPCKFYPEGICKQGANCPYRHELSSPSFPAHVPPEHDNDTFVRVFRGAVVRYGDGACVTGLSLPFEYSSVRLDGLAADTTPADVISILENLGHDIEVDGLRIVAMPQSSLCSAYISTPDLEFSKTLSASLLDTPHSKLRAVPVPPRLPPWASTRRARCNKLQLRWTARSECRMFFTSYMVALRVSDKFNEGKYQVQNTRVRCDYPVPIGFGTERPVGYSVTLSGLPYRCSEEMVQVSITNNYDAPLDIIVQRRSACKKDTTASIKDLLSGVGPISFMTEPQEHNGPYWTAFAQFQQDCDAHEAAQIIEKKSHNLAYDVDLTARLSYNTTFRISKEVYHHVRQRLQDCFNNLDSSRINVISRETGMVLSLDNWSSTEVVKCANTIEDIVAGDVIEGKDSKPFWVPQLERNGSASKPLKEIQQRHGVLLLPNRSKREVRYFGSSAKRTAVQEDMVRSLTEEVARRYTIDIDDHGFSWLCKTGLDLLKDVVGAKLVSIDVTSNPRKLVIIGSDEEYCQILVLLEMCDVSFDVKEVGSEESCSICFTPADNPVVLGCGHVYCADCFKGLCKNGVTHADMSVACTGAEDKCKNAIPLREIQAHTDPSSFEQLLESSFSAYIARRPNQFHYCPTPDCGYIYRPSSESASSLWHMCSKCLQWICRSCHVNHDGQRCDEHRAFQAFETYKHENSSNVKDCPKCQTTVEKIDGCNHLQCGGCNIHLCWVCLQTFEDSPACYGHMTEVHGGIGVDDVPEGDDDDNDDDD
;
A
#
# COMPACT_ATOMS: atom_id res chain seq x y z
N MET A 1 -47.92 21.81 -46.19
CA MET A 1 -48.92 21.83 -47.30
C MET A 1 -48.22 21.31 -48.54
N PRO A 2 -48.63 20.14 -49.07
CA PRO A 2 -47.91 19.45 -50.13
C PRO A 2 -48.32 19.97 -51.50
N LEU A 3 -47.48 19.81 -52.52
CA LEU A 3 -47.92 19.55 -53.91
C LEU A 3 -46.72 19.07 -54.73
N ASN A 4 -46.69 17.74 -54.90
CA ASN A 4 -46.00 16.95 -55.91
C ASN A 4 -44.46 16.84 -55.88
N GLY A 5 -44.00 15.83 -55.15
CA GLY A 5 -42.96 14.93 -55.65
C GLY A 5 -43.51 13.94 -56.68
N ASP A 6 -42.58 13.29 -57.39
CA ASP A 6 -42.70 12.01 -58.11
C ASP A 6 -43.58 11.92 -59.39
N ALA A 7 -43.63 12.97 -60.20
CA ALA A 7 -44.23 12.92 -61.54
C ALA A 7 -43.32 13.36 -62.69
N CYS A 8 -41.99 13.14 -62.60
CA CYS A 8 -41.09 13.27 -63.75
C CYS A 8 -40.86 11.90 -64.41
N ARG A 9 -41.16 11.82 -65.71
CA ARG A 9 -41.23 10.59 -66.50
C ARG A 9 -39.91 10.26 -67.26
N PHE A 10 -38.78 10.77 -66.80
CA PHE A 10 -37.47 10.63 -67.47
C PHE A 10 -36.37 10.27 -66.46
N SER A 11 -35.46 9.36 -66.86
CA SER A 11 -34.41 8.80 -65.99
C SER A 11 -33.39 9.84 -65.55
N HIS A 12 -33.07 9.88 -64.26
CA HIS A 12 -31.92 10.60 -63.73
C HIS A 12 -30.73 9.65 -63.61
N ALA A 13 -29.79 9.74 -64.55
CA ALA A 13 -28.48 9.10 -64.48
C ALA A 13 -27.39 10.06 -64.99
N SER A 14 -26.72 10.69 -64.02
CA SER A 14 -25.26 10.84 -63.84
C SER A 14 -24.34 11.46 -64.92
N LEU A 15 -23.64 12.51 -64.46
CA LEU A 15 -22.25 12.98 -64.76
C LEU A 15 -22.04 14.01 -65.90
N PRO A 16 -21.00 14.87 -65.81
CA PRO A 16 -20.60 15.74 -64.69
C PRO A 16 -20.43 17.21 -65.17
N ALA A 17 -20.89 18.19 -64.39
CA ALA A 17 -20.64 19.61 -64.69
C ALA A 17 -19.52 20.15 -63.80
N SER A 18 -18.42 20.52 -64.45
CA SER A 18 -17.28 21.24 -63.89
C SER A 18 -17.72 22.54 -63.22
N THR A 19 -17.58 22.62 -61.90
CA THR A 19 -17.68 23.88 -61.15
C THR A 19 -16.35 24.61 -61.21
N LEU A 20 -16.36 25.73 -61.93
CA LEU A 20 -15.40 26.83 -61.78
C LEU A 20 -15.34 27.25 -60.31
N HIS A 21 -14.15 27.21 -59.72
CA HIS A 21 -13.87 27.81 -58.41
C HIS A 21 -14.10 29.33 -58.46
N PRO A 22 -14.83 29.93 -57.49
CA PRO A 22 -14.73 31.37 -57.24
C PRO A 22 -13.35 31.67 -56.66
N GLN A 23 -12.64 32.62 -57.27
CA GLN A 23 -11.41 33.19 -56.70
C GLN A 23 -11.72 33.78 -55.31
N PRO A 24 -10.95 33.45 -54.26
CA PRO A 24 -11.16 34.01 -52.94
C PRO A 24 -10.86 35.52 -52.94
N ASP A 25 -11.74 36.31 -52.30
CA ASP A 25 -11.55 37.75 -52.10
C ASP A 25 -10.20 37.98 -51.39
N PRO A 26 -9.26 38.76 -51.96
CA PRO A 26 -7.93 38.93 -51.39
C PRO A 26 -7.94 39.50 -49.96
N ARG A 27 -9.04 40.12 -49.54
CA ARG A 27 -9.23 40.62 -48.16
C ARG A 27 -9.45 39.51 -47.14
N SER A 28 -9.85 38.31 -47.56
CA SER A 28 -10.04 37.15 -46.67
C SER A 28 -8.73 36.61 -46.08
N GLN A 29 -7.57 37.11 -46.53
CA GLN A 29 -6.27 36.79 -45.95
C GLN A 29 -5.80 37.81 -44.90
N VAL A 30 -6.47 38.97 -44.80
CA VAL A 30 -6.08 40.05 -43.88
C VAL A 30 -6.95 40.01 -42.63
N PRO A 31 -6.39 39.93 -41.40
CA PRO A 31 -7.18 39.82 -40.18
C PRO A 31 -7.94 41.10 -39.82
N CYS A 32 -9.18 40.97 -39.35
CA CYS A 32 -10.02 42.10 -38.96
C CYS A 32 -9.53 42.74 -37.65
N LYS A 33 -9.21 44.03 -37.68
CA LYS A 33 -8.74 44.78 -36.50
C LYS A 33 -9.80 44.94 -35.41
N PHE A 34 -11.09 44.95 -35.76
CA PHE A 34 -12.18 45.22 -34.83
C PHE A 34 -12.78 43.96 -34.18
N TYR A 35 -12.40 42.76 -34.66
CA TYR A 35 -12.89 41.50 -34.14
C TYR A 35 -12.33 41.12 -32.75
N PRO A 36 -11.02 41.24 -32.45
CA PRO A 36 -10.50 40.88 -31.13
C PRO A 36 -10.98 41.81 -30.00
N GLU A 37 -11.41 43.03 -30.33
CA GLU A 37 -11.96 43.99 -29.36
C GLU A 37 -13.47 43.81 -29.14
N GLY A 38 -14.11 42.84 -29.81
CA GLY A 38 -15.55 42.55 -29.67
C GLY A 38 -16.50 43.55 -30.33
N ILE A 39 -15.98 44.46 -31.18
CA ILE A 39 -16.73 45.59 -31.75
C ILE A 39 -17.10 45.40 -33.23
N CYS A 40 -16.76 44.25 -33.83
CA CYS A 40 -17.07 43.97 -35.23
C CYS A 40 -18.57 43.71 -35.45
N LYS A 41 -19.27 44.67 -36.08
CA LYS A 41 -20.72 44.59 -36.34
C LYS A 41 -21.11 43.68 -37.52
N GLN A 42 -20.14 43.21 -38.31
CA GLN A 42 -20.40 42.46 -39.55
C GLN A 42 -20.31 40.92 -39.37
N GLY A 43 -19.93 40.44 -38.17
CA GLY A 43 -19.96 39.01 -37.82
C GLY A 43 -19.28 38.09 -38.85
N ALA A 44 -19.96 37.01 -39.25
CA ALA A 44 -19.46 36.04 -40.22
C ALA A 44 -19.41 36.57 -41.68
N ASN A 45 -20.04 37.71 -41.97
CA ASN A 45 -20.03 38.33 -43.30
C ASN A 45 -18.92 39.39 -43.45
N CYS A 46 -17.98 39.47 -42.50
CA CYS A 46 -16.85 40.38 -42.60
C CYS A 46 -15.91 39.96 -43.74
N PRO A 47 -15.55 40.86 -44.68
CA PRO A 47 -14.63 40.54 -45.77
C PRO A 47 -13.17 40.33 -45.32
N TYR A 48 -12.87 40.57 -44.04
CA TYR A 48 -11.56 40.37 -43.41
C TYR A 48 -11.57 39.11 -42.53
N ARG A 49 -10.43 38.43 -42.42
CA ARG A 49 -10.32 37.16 -41.68
C ARG A 49 -10.59 37.36 -40.18
N HIS A 50 -11.59 36.68 -39.67
CA HIS A 50 -11.82 36.53 -38.22
C HIS A 50 -11.13 35.26 -37.74
N GLU A 51 -9.80 35.24 -37.77
CA GLU A 51 -9.06 34.11 -37.20
C GLU A 51 -8.92 34.28 -35.70
N LEU A 52 -9.36 33.27 -34.96
CA LEU A 52 -8.91 33.05 -33.59
C LEU A 52 -7.43 32.67 -33.68
N SER A 53 -6.56 33.68 -33.78
CA SER A 53 -5.14 33.51 -33.49
C SER A 53 -5.05 33.11 -32.02
N SER A 54 -5.09 31.81 -31.73
CA SER A 54 -4.52 31.28 -30.50
C SER A 54 -3.04 31.61 -30.56
N PRO A 55 -2.51 32.54 -29.74
CA PRO A 55 -1.08 32.62 -29.60
C PRO A 55 -0.62 31.27 -29.03
N SER A 56 0.22 30.57 -29.79
CA SER A 56 1.05 29.47 -29.33
C SER A 56 2.03 30.00 -28.27
N PHE A 57 1.51 30.26 -27.08
CA PHE A 57 2.28 30.14 -25.84
C PHE A 57 2.48 28.64 -25.58
N PRO A 58 3.59 28.23 -24.94
CA PRO A 58 3.77 26.83 -24.52
C PRO A 58 2.49 26.43 -23.79
N ALA A 59 1.86 25.35 -24.24
CA ALA A 59 0.55 24.89 -23.78
C ALA A 59 0.42 25.19 -22.29
N HIS A 60 -0.33 26.26 -22.00
CA HIS A 60 -0.79 26.53 -20.67
C HIS A 60 -1.56 25.27 -20.35
N VAL A 61 -1.02 24.47 -19.43
CA VAL A 61 -1.75 23.40 -18.77
C VAL A 61 -3.14 23.99 -18.51
N PRO A 62 -4.24 23.38 -19.00
CA PRO A 62 -5.56 23.85 -18.66
C PRO A 62 -5.53 24.07 -17.14
N PRO A 63 -5.95 25.24 -16.60
CA PRO A 63 -6.08 25.35 -15.15
C PRO A 63 -6.85 24.11 -14.74
N GLU A 64 -6.23 23.30 -13.90
CA GLU A 64 -6.75 22.03 -13.43
C GLU A 64 -8.23 22.27 -13.15
N HIS A 65 -9.12 21.76 -14.01
CA HIS A 65 -10.51 21.70 -13.65
C HIS A 65 -10.51 20.89 -12.36
N ASP A 66 -11.08 21.51 -11.33
CA ASP A 66 -11.09 21.20 -9.91
C ASP A 66 -11.76 19.83 -9.58
N ASN A 67 -11.35 18.78 -10.31
CA ASN A 67 -11.91 17.43 -10.30
C ASN A 67 -11.16 16.44 -9.38
N ASP A 68 -10.21 16.92 -8.58
CA ASP A 68 -9.34 16.05 -7.74
C ASP A 68 -9.55 16.29 -6.23
N THR A 69 -10.71 16.82 -5.81
CA THR A 69 -10.85 17.39 -4.46
C THR A 69 -11.06 16.37 -3.33
N PHE A 70 -11.52 15.14 -3.62
CA PHE A 70 -11.82 14.14 -2.57
C PHE A 70 -11.19 12.77 -2.83
N VAL A 71 -9.88 12.75 -3.06
CA VAL A 71 -9.07 11.52 -3.05
C VAL A 71 -8.35 11.38 -1.71
N ARG A 72 -8.35 10.19 -1.10
CA ARG A 72 -7.57 9.88 0.12
C ARG A 72 -6.81 8.59 -0.03
N VAL A 73 -5.70 8.47 0.71
CA VAL A 73 -4.99 7.20 0.86
C VAL A 73 -5.29 6.63 2.23
N PHE A 74 -6.04 5.54 2.28
CA PHE A 74 -6.36 4.82 3.52
C PHE A 74 -5.91 3.38 3.42
N ARG A 75 -5.18 2.91 4.45
CA ARG A 75 -4.85 1.48 4.60
C ARG A 75 -4.21 0.84 3.36
N GLY A 76 -3.46 1.64 2.60
CA GLY A 76 -2.81 1.19 1.36
C GLY A 76 -3.62 1.40 0.09
N ALA A 77 -4.90 1.78 0.15
CA ALA A 77 -5.75 2.07 -1.01
C ALA A 77 -5.85 3.56 -1.28
N VAL A 78 -5.94 3.92 -2.56
CA VAL A 78 -6.38 5.22 -3.03
C VAL A 78 -7.89 5.16 -3.22
N VAL A 79 -8.61 5.98 -2.46
CA VAL A 79 -10.06 6.01 -2.36
C VAL A 79 -10.55 7.33 -2.92
N ARG A 80 -11.53 7.28 -3.81
CA ARG A 80 -12.25 8.43 -4.36
C ARG A 80 -13.62 8.50 -3.71
N TYR A 81 -14.02 9.71 -3.33
CA TYR A 81 -15.32 9.95 -2.72
C TYR A 81 -16.21 10.83 -3.60
N GLY A 82 -17.50 10.51 -3.61
CA GLY A 82 -18.57 11.34 -4.17
C GLY A 82 -19.46 11.90 -3.06
N ASP A 83 -20.57 12.51 -3.46
CA ASP A 83 -21.50 13.15 -2.53
C ASP A 83 -21.99 12.21 -1.42
N GLY A 84 -22.25 12.78 -0.25
CA GLY A 84 -22.53 12.05 0.97
C GLY A 84 -21.32 11.28 1.52
N ALA A 85 -20.10 11.61 1.11
CA ALA A 85 -18.90 10.84 1.43
C ALA A 85 -18.99 9.37 1.00
N CYS A 86 -19.73 9.07 -0.07
CA CYS A 86 -19.79 7.72 -0.61
C CYS A 86 -18.47 7.36 -1.32
N VAL A 87 -17.99 6.14 -1.15
CA VAL A 87 -16.82 5.66 -1.90
C VAL A 87 -17.26 5.35 -3.34
N THR A 88 -16.82 6.17 -4.29
CA THR A 88 -17.11 6.01 -5.73
C THR A 88 -16.09 5.15 -6.42
N GLY A 89 -14.86 5.09 -5.90
CA GLY A 89 -13.81 4.26 -6.46
C GLY A 89 -12.74 3.90 -5.43
N LEU A 90 -12.20 2.69 -5.53
CA LEU A 90 -11.12 2.21 -4.67
C LEU A 90 -10.09 1.48 -5.53
N SER A 91 -8.83 1.89 -5.38
CA SER A 91 -7.70 1.37 -6.15
C SER A 91 -6.54 1.02 -5.23
N LEU A 92 -5.95 -0.17 -5.42
CA LEU A 92 -4.79 -0.62 -4.66
C LEU A 92 -3.50 -0.41 -5.49
N PRO A 93 -2.49 0.33 -5.01
CA PRO A 93 -1.28 0.68 -5.76
C PRO A 93 -0.40 -0.50 -6.22
N PHE A 94 -0.66 -1.71 -5.72
CA PHE A 94 0.06 -2.92 -6.10
C PHE A 94 -0.76 -3.82 -7.05
N GLU A 95 -2.02 -3.46 -7.29
CA GLU A 95 -2.97 -4.25 -8.07
C GLU A 95 -3.20 -3.70 -9.47
N TYR A 96 -2.64 -2.53 -9.77
CA TYR A 96 -2.63 -2.04 -11.13
C TYR A 96 -1.40 -2.55 -11.86
N SER A 97 -1.65 -3.35 -12.88
CA SER A 97 -0.70 -3.47 -13.96
C SER A 97 -0.70 -2.16 -14.74
N SER A 98 0.05 -1.19 -14.25
CA SER A 98 0.27 0.01 -15.04
C SER A 98 1.25 -0.31 -16.17
N VAL A 99 0.88 0.01 -17.40
CA VAL A 99 1.71 -0.23 -18.59
C VAL A 99 1.95 1.10 -19.26
N ARG A 100 3.21 1.38 -19.57
CA ARG A 100 3.57 2.41 -20.52
C ARG A 100 3.68 1.76 -21.89
N LEU A 101 2.78 2.14 -22.78
CA LEU A 101 2.81 1.76 -24.18
C LEU A 101 3.62 2.82 -24.93
N ASP A 102 4.85 2.46 -25.31
CA ASP A 102 5.77 3.31 -26.06
C ASP A 102 5.60 3.08 -27.57
N GLY A 103 5.85 4.10 -28.40
CA GLY A 103 5.85 4.00 -29.86
C GLY A 103 4.58 4.49 -30.57
N LEU A 104 3.73 5.25 -29.87
CA LEU A 104 2.51 5.84 -30.43
C LEU A 104 2.81 7.12 -31.23
N ALA A 105 1.99 7.46 -32.23
CA ALA A 105 2.15 8.68 -33.03
C ALA A 105 1.83 9.93 -32.20
N ALA A 106 2.43 11.09 -32.52
CA ALA A 106 2.29 12.33 -31.75
C ALA A 106 0.83 12.85 -31.60
N ASP A 107 -0.07 12.48 -32.51
CA ASP A 107 -1.48 12.88 -32.57
C ASP A 107 -2.45 11.84 -31.97
N THR A 108 -1.93 10.75 -31.39
CA THR A 108 -2.75 9.68 -30.79
C THR A 108 -3.65 10.21 -29.67
N THR A 109 -4.95 9.92 -29.75
CA THR A 109 -5.95 10.27 -28.74
C THR A 109 -6.23 9.11 -27.77
N PRO A 110 -6.86 9.36 -26.60
CA PRO A 110 -7.25 8.29 -25.68
C PRO A 110 -8.16 7.23 -26.33
N ALA A 111 -9.06 7.64 -27.24
CA ALA A 111 -9.92 6.71 -27.97
C ALA A 111 -9.13 5.79 -28.91
N ASP A 112 -8.08 6.30 -29.56
CA ASP A 112 -7.22 5.50 -30.43
C ASP A 112 -6.48 4.42 -29.61
N VAL A 113 -5.99 4.77 -28.42
CA VAL A 113 -5.34 3.80 -27.52
C VAL A 113 -6.32 2.73 -27.05
N ILE A 114 -7.56 3.08 -26.74
CA ILE A 114 -8.61 2.11 -26.37
C ILE A 114 -8.87 1.15 -27.53
N SER A 115 -9.03 1.65 -28.76
CA SER A 115 -9.24 0.80 -29.93
C SER A 115 -8.07 -0.16 -30.19
N ILE A 116 -6.83 0.25 -29.92
CA ILE A 116 -5.64 -0.63 -30.02
C ILE A 116 -5.73 -1.75 -28.98
N LEU A 117 -6.17 -1.43 -27.76
CA LEU A 117 -6.27 -2.41 -26.68
C LEU A 117 -7.44 -3.39 -26.91
N GLU A 118 -8.58 -2.90 -27.38
CA GLU A 118 -9.74 -3.73 -27.77
C GLU A 118 -9.36 -4.72 -28.89
N ASN A 119 -8.62 -4.26 -29.91
CA ASN A 119 -8.12 -5.12 -30.99
C ASN A 119 -7.13 -6.19 -30.50
N LEU A 120 -6.44 -5.94 -29.38
CA LEU A 120 -5.57 -6.90 -28.71
C LEU A 120 -6.31 -7.79 -27.70
N GLY A 121 -7.64 -7.68 -27.60
CA GLY A 121 -8.49 -8.46 -26.70
C GLY A 121 -8.53 -7.94 -25.26
N HIS A 122 -8.19 -6.67 -25.04
CA HIS A 122 -8.21 -6.02 -23.73
C HIS A 122 -9.28 -4.94 -23.67
N ASP A 123 -10.31 -5.14 -22.85
CA ASP A 123 -11.35 -4.15 -22.54
C ASP A 123 -10.96 -3.37 -21.28
N ILE A 124 -10.93 -2.02 -21.35
CA ILE A 124 -10.38 -1.17 -20.29
C ILE A 124 -11.20 0.12 -20.12
N GLU A 125 -11.52 0.45 -18.86
CA GLU A 125 -12.16 1.72 -18.49
C GLU A 125 -11.19 2.92 -18.58
N VAL A 126 -11.68 4.06 -19.10
CA VAL A 126 -10.90 5.26 -19.48
C VAL A 126 -10.18 5.94 -18.29
N ASP A 127 -10.62 5.68 -17.06
CA ASP A 127 -10.21 6.37 -15.84
C ASP A 127 -8.72 6.22 -15.46
N GLY A 128 -8.00 5.28 -16.09
CA GLY A 128 -6.58 4.99 -15.86
C GLY A 128 -5.64 5.39 -17.02
N LEU A 129 -6.15 6.04 -18.08
CA LEU A 129 -5.42 6.28 -19.32
C LEU A 129 -4.92 7.73 -19.45
N ARG A 130 -3.62 7.90 -19.68
CA ARG A 130 -2.99 9.22 -19.92
C ARG A 130 -1.93 9.16 -21.01
N ILE A 131 -1.98 10.10 -21.95
CA ILE A 131 -0.99 10.21 -23.02
C ILE A 131 0.03 11.31 -22.67
N VAL A 132 1.32 11.02 -22.86
CA VAL A 132 2.42 11.95 -22.61
C VAL A 132 3.25 12.09 -23.87
N ALA A 133 3.38 13.32 -24.37
CA ALA A 133 4.29 13.66 -25.45
C ALA A 133 5.74 13.61 -24.96
N MET A 134 6.62 12.97 -25.72
CA MET A 134 8.03 12.89 -25.38
C MET A 134 8.75 14.18 -25.83
N PRO A 135 9.48 14.88 -24.94
CA PRO A 135 10.27 16.02 -25.34
C PRO A 135 11.33 15.53 -26.33
N GLN A 136 11.33 16.05 -27.56
CA GLN A 136 12.29 15.76 -28.64
C GLN A 136 11.98 14.55 -29.57
N SER A 137 10.78 13.96 -29.54
CA SER A 137 10.39 12.94 -30.53
C SER A 137 8.99 13.19 -31.10
N SER A 138 8.75 12.74 -32.34
CA SER A 138 7.41 12.72 -32.96
C SER A 138 6.52 11.58 -32.44
N LEU A 139 6.84 11.03 -31.27
CA LEU A 139 6.17 9.90 -30.65
C LEU A 139 5.61 10.33 -29.28
N CYS A 140 4.51 9.69 -28.89
CA CYS A 140 3.97 9.78 -27.54
C CYS A 140 3.98 8.40 -26.87
N SER A 141 3.78 8.40 -25.55
CA SER A 141 3.59 7.19 -24.77
C SER A 141 2.27 7.28 -24.00
N ALA A 142 1.51 6.20 -24.02
CA ALA A 142 0.30 6.07 -23.21
C ALA A 142 0.64 5.35 -21.91
N TYR A 143 0.19 5.90 -20.80
CA TYR A 143 0.21 5.30 -19.48
C TYR A 143 -1.19 4.77 -19.20
N ILE A 144 -1.30 3.46 -19.04
CA ILE A 144 -2.55 2.73 -18.88
C ILE A 144 -2.50 2.10 -17.50
N SER A 145 -3.56 2.20 -16.70
CA SER A 145 -3.64 1.55 -15.39
C SER A 145 -4.92 0.73 -15.33
N THR A 146 -4.79 -0.59 -15.27
CA THR A 146 -5.91 -1.54 -15.18
C THR A 146 -5.94 -2.24 -13.83
N PRO A 147 -7.11 -2.54 -13.25
CA PRO A 147 -7.21 -3.37 -12.04
C PRO A 147 -6.86 -4.85 -12.29
N ASP A 148 -6.70 -5.26 -13.56
CA ASP A 148 -6.18 -6.56 -13.95
C ASP A 148 -4.66 -6.65 -13.71
N LEU A 149 -4.26 -7.55 -12.81
CA LEU A 149 -2.87 -7.83 -12.43
C LEU A 149 -2.05 -8.51 -13.53
N GLU A 150 -2.71 -9.25 -14.43
CA GLU A 150 -2.06 -9.99 -15.52
C GLU A 150 -1.97 -9.16 -16.80
N PHE A 151 -2.65 -8.01 -16.86
CA PHE A 151 -2.71 -7.13 -18.03
C PHE A 151 -1.32 -6.80 -18.62
N SER A 152 -0.30 -6.57 -17.80
CA SER A 152 1.05 -6.25 -18.31
C SER A 152 1.67 -7.44 -19.01
N LYS A 153 1.45 -8.65 -18.52
CA LYS A 153 1.95 -9.88 -19.11
C LYS A 153 1.19 -10.20 -20.38
N THR A 154 -0.15 -10.15 -20.34
CA THR A 154 -1.00 -10.43 -21.50
C THR A 154 -0.76 -9.42 -22.60
N LEU A 155 -0.71 -8.12 -22.30
CA LEU A 155 -0.43 -7.07 -23.28
C LEU A 155 1.00 -7.20 -23.85
N SER A 156 1.99 -7.48 -23.00
CA SER A 156 3.37 -7.69 -23.48
C SER A 156 3.48 -8.93 -24.38
N ALA A 157 2.74 -10.01 -24.07
CA ALA A 157 2.69 -11.22 -24.88
C ALA A 157 1.94 -10.98 -26.21
N SER A 158 0.77 -10.32 -26.18
CA SER A 158 -0.02 -9.98 -27.36
C SER A 158 0.74 -9.07 -28.35
N LEU A 159 1.66 -8.23 -27.85
CA LEU A 159 2.50 -7.37 -28.67
C LEU A 159 3.69 -8.10 -29.33
N LEU A 160 4.01 -9.34 -28.94
CA LEU A 160 5.06 -10.15 -29.57
C LEU A 160 4.58 -10.83 -30.87
N ASP A 161 3.26 -11.01 -31.05
CA ASP A 161 2.67 -11.83 -32.12
C ASP A 161 1.80 -11.05 -33.13
N THR A 162 1.85 -9.70 -33.12
CA THR A 162 0.90 -8.82 -33.86
C THR A 162 1.56 -7.83 -34.85
N PRO A 163 0.81 -7.24 -35.81
CA PRO A 163 1.32 -6.23 -36.77
C PRO A 163 1.82 -4.92 -36.14
N HIS A 164 1.77 -4.79 -34.81
CA HIS A 164 2.18 -3.61 -34.04
C HIS A 164 3.62 -3.69 -33.52
N SER A 165 4.55 -4.32 -34.24
CA SER A 165 5.95 -4.57 -33.83
C SER A 165 6.78 -3.35 -33.41
N LYS A 166 6.27 -2.13 -33.61
CA LYS A 166 6.87 -0.87 -33.13
C LYS A 166 6.40 -0.44 -31.73
N LEU A 167 5.31 -1.01 -31.23
CA LEU A 167 4.76 -0.73 -29.91
C LEU A 167 5.45 -1.59 -28.87
N ARG A 168 5.77 -1.00 -27.73
CA ARG A 168 6.38 -1.70 -26.60
C ARG A 168 5.60 -1.43 -25.34
N ALA A 169 5.04 -2.49 -24.75
CA ALA A 169 4.52 -2.45 -23.40
C ALA A 169 5.68 -2.54 -22.39
N VAL A 170 5.75 -1.57 -21.49
CA VAL A 170 6.67 -1.58 -20.36
C VAL A 170 5.84 -1.51 -19.09
N PRO A 171 5.90 -2.52 -18.21
CA PRO A 171 5.31 -2.42 -16.89
C PRO A 171 5.88 -1.18 -16.18
N VAL A 172 5.02 -0.22 -15.90
CA VAL A 172 5.34 0.96 -15.10
C VAL A 172 4.53 0.90 -13.82
N PRO A 173 5.01 1.53 -12.75
CA PRO A 173 4.22 1.51 -11.54
C PRO A 173 3.04 2.50 -11.61
N PRO A 174 1.90 2.24 -10.94
CA PRO A 174 0.78 3.18 -10.93
C PRO A 174 1.20 4.53 -10.38
N ARG A 175 0.75 5.58 -11.06
CA ARG A 175 0.98 6.95 -10.63
C ARG A 175 0.04 7.23 -9.48
N LEU A 176 0.63 7.57 -8.35
CA LEU A 176 -0.07 8.01 -7.16
C LEU A 176 -0.06 9.54 -7.15
N PRO A 177 -0.99 10.19 -6.44
CA PRO A 177 -0.98 11.64 -6.29
C PRO A 177 0.41 12.13 -5.86
N PRO A 178 0.90 13.29 -6.34
CA PRO A 178 2.27 13.75 -6.09
C PRO A 178 2.67 13.83 -4.61
N TRP A 179 1.68 13.96 -3.71
CA TRP A 179 1.84 14.01 -2.26
C TRP A 179 1.80 12.64 -1.58
N ALA A 180 1.37 11.59 -2.27
CA ALA A 180 1.32 10.24 -1.72
C ALA A 180 2.71 9.59 -1.79
N SER A 181 3.41 9.57 -0.65
CA SER A 181 4.65 8.82 -0.45
C SER A 181 4.38 7.33 -0.61
N THR A 182 4.72 6.74 -1.76
CA THR A 182 4.36 5.34 -1.98
C THR A 182 5.57 4.46 -1.84
N ARG A 183 5.66 3.86 -0.65
CA ARG A 183 6.49 2.71 -0.39
C ARG A 183 6.10 1.59 -1.34
N ARG A 184 7.08 1.05 -2.06
CA ARG A 184 6.91 -0.18 -2.83
C ARG A 184 7.80 -1.26 -2.28
N ALA A 185 7.18 -2.32 -1.80
CA ALA A 185 7.89 -3.52 -1.40
C ALA A 185 7.99 -4.50 -2.59
N ARG A 186 9.13 -5.17 -2.70
CA ARG A 186 9.38 -6.28 -3.63
C ARG A 186 10.17 -7.35 -2.88
N CYS A 187 9.91 -8.60 -3.22
CA CYS A 187 10.59 -9.76 -2.64
C CYS A 187 10.87 -10.83 -3.72
N ASN A 188 11.15 -10.38 -4.94
CA ASN A 188 11.39 -11.25 -6.07
C ASN A 188 12.85 -11.68 -6.22
N LYS A 189 13.75 -11.25 -5.34
CA LYS A 189 15.17 -11.60 -5.40
C LYS A 189 15.50 -12.65 -4.35
N LEU A 190 16.13 -13.73 -4.80
CA LEU A 190 16.50 -14.89 -4.00
C LEU A 190 18.02 -15.02 -3.98
N GLN A 191 18.61 -15.06 -2.80
CA GLN A 191 20.00 -15.47 -2.61
C GLN A 191 20.04 -16.99 -2.46
N LEU A 192 20.77 -17.62 -3.36
CA LEU A 192 21.02 -19.05 -3.36
C LEU A 192 22.42 -19.26 -2.81
N ARG A 193 22.55 -20.13 -1.82
CA ARG A 193 23.83 -20.52 -1.26
C ARG A 193 23.93 -22.03 -1.20
N TRP A 194 25.00 -22.58 -1.76
CA TRP A 194 25.22 -24.01 -1.72
C TRP A 194 26.66 -24.41 -1.43
N THR A 195 26.85 -25.57 -0.81
CA THR A 195 28.16 -26.14 -0.49
C THR A 195 28.33 -27.49 -1.16
N ALA A 196 29.50 -27.76 -1.74
CA ALA A 196 29.87 -29.12 -2.12
C ALA A 196 30.25 -29.92 -0.89
N ARG A 197 29.84 -31.18 -0.88
CA ARG A 197 30.33 -32.18 0.08
C ARG A 197 31.56 -32.88 -0.49
N SER A 198 32.47 -33.26 0.40
CA SER A 198 33.62 -34.08 0.04
C SER A 198 33.19 -35.54 -0.07
N GLU A 199 33.91 -36.31 -0.87
CA GLU A 199 33.72 -37.75 -0.99
C GLU A 199 35.04 -38.43 -0.65
N CYS A 200 34.99 -39.52 0.11
CA CYS A 200 36.18 -40.28 0.45
C CYS A 200 36.04 -41.71 -0.05
N ARG A 201 37.02 -42.18 -0.80
CA ARG A 201 37.10 -43.59 -1.18
C ARG A 201 38.15 -44.28 -0.33
N MET A 202 37.74 -45.35 0.35
CA MET A 202 38.62 -46.16 1.19
C MET A 202 38.83 -47.53 0.55
N PHE A 203 40.05 -48.03 0.64
CA PHE A 203 40.47 -49.27 -0.02
C PHE A 203 40.82 -50.36 1.00
N PHE A 204 40.39 -51.60 0.73
CA PHE A 204 40.55 -52.75 1.62
C PHE A 204 40.96 -54.00 0.84
N THR A 205 41.76 -54.87 1.45
CA THR A 205 42.12 -56.18 0.88
C THR A 205 41.02 -57.22 1.07
N SER A 206 40.17 -57.05 2.10
CA SER A 206 39.15 -58.02 2.50
C SER A 206 37.75 -57.41 2.42
N TYR A 207 36.87 -58.12 1.72
CA TYR A 207 35.45 -57.79 1.61
C TYR A 207 34.78 -57.69 2.99
N MET A 208 35.09 -58.63 3.90
CA MET A 208 34.48 -58.68 5.23
C MET A 208 34.88 -57.46 6.08
N VAL A 209 36.09 -56.93 5.88
CA VAL A 209 36.55 -55.71 6.57
C VAL A 209 35.85 -54.50 5.98
N ALA A 210 35.80 -54.39 4.65
CA ALA A 210 35.12 -53.30 3.95
C ALA A 210 33.62 -53.22 4.31
N LEU A 211 32.93 -54.37 4.35
CA LEU A 211 31.52 -54.47 4.72
C LEU A 211 31.29 -54.02 6.16
N ARG A 212 32.09 -54.55 7.10
CA ARG A 212 32.01 -54.18 8.51
C ARG A 212 32.26 -52.69 8.74
N VAL A 213 33.20 -52.09 8.01
CA VAL A 213 33.44 -50.64 8.07
C VAL A 213 32.25 -49.86 7.51
N SER A 214 31.68 -50.30 6.38
CA SER A 214 30.49 -49.69 5.79
C SER A 214 29.30 -49.71 6.77
N ASP A 215 29.02 -50.86 7.38
CA ASP A 215 27.94 -51.01 8.36
C ASP A 215 28.15 -50.11 9.58
N LYS A 216 29.37 -50.02 10.13
CA LYS A 216 29.66 -49.16 11.28
C LYS A 216 29.50 -47.67 11.01
N PHE A 217 29.80 -47.20 9.80
CA PHE A 217 29.50 -45.82 9.40
C PHE A 217 27.99 -45.60 9.24
N ASN A 218 27.28 -46.53 8.57
CA ASN A 218 25.83 -46.43 8.35
C ASN A 218 25.02 -46.52 9.66
N GLU A 219 25.45 -47.33 10.62
CA GLU A 219 24.89 -47.43 11.98
C GLU A 219 25.22 -46.21 12.86
N GLY A 220 26.13 -45.32 12.40
CA GLY A 220 26.54 -44.12 13.14
C GLY A 220 27.55 -44.38 14.28
N LYS A 221 28.16 -45.58 14.32
CA LYS A 221 29.23 -45.93 15.28
C LYS A 221 30.55 -45.26 14.93
N TYR A 222 30.83 -45.09 13.63
CA TYR A 222 31.92 -44.25 13.14
C TYR A 222 31.35 -42.95 12.59
N GLN A 223 31.92 -41.83 13.07
CA GLN A 223 31.48 -40.48 12.72
C GLN A 223 32.71 -39.63 12.42
N VAL A 224 32.65 -38.88 11.33
CA VAL A 224 33.74 -37.98 10.95
C VAL A 224 33.44 -36.61 11.56
N GLN A 225 34.25 -36.16 12.53
CA GLN A 225 34.03 -34.91 13.27
C GLN A 225 32.60 -34.78 13.84
N ASN A 226 32.10 -35.81 14.54
CA ASN A 226 30.74 -35.88 15.08
C ASN A 226 29.62 -35.74 14.04
N THR A 227 29.94 -35.90 12.74
CA THR A 227 28.96 -35.91 11.66
C THR A 227 28.71 -37.35 11.24
N ARG A 228 27.43 -37.76 11.21
CA ARG A 228 27.02 -39.05 10.66
C ARG A 228 27.14 -39.00 9.14
N VAL A 229 27.81 -39.99 8.57
CA VAL A 229 28.10 -40.08 7.13
C VAL A 229 27.48 -41.35 6.56
N ARG A 230 27.30 -41.40 5.24
CA ARG A 230 26.77 -42.57 4.55
C ARG A 230 27.90 -43.30 3.85
N CYS A 231 27.96 -44.61 3.99
CA CYS A 231 28.94 -45.47 3.33
C CYS A 231 28.25 -46.40 2.36
N ASP A 232 28.73 -46.46 1.13
CA ASP A 232 28.23 -47.40 0.13
C ASP A 232 28.68 -48.84 0.41
N TYR A 233 28.03 -49.79 -0.24
CA TYR A 233 28.38 -51.20 -0.17
C TYR A 233 29.75 -51.47 -0.83
N PRO A 234 30.56 -52.43 -0.34
CA PRO A 234 31.88 -52.71 -0.92
C PRO A 234 31.80 -53.10 -2.40
N VAL A 235 32.55 -52.39 -3.23
CA VAL A 235 32.69 -52.62 -4.67
C VAL A 235 34.04 -53.29 -4.96
N PRO A 236 34.09 -54.44 -5.67
CA PRO A 236 35.35 -55.09 -6.02
C PRO A 236 36.16 -54.26 -7.03
N ILE A 237 37.49 -54.29 -6.87
CA ILE A 237 38.45 -53.56 -7.70
C ILE A 237 39.27 -54.55 -8.51
N GLY A 238 39.23 -54.40 -9.84
CA GLY A 238 39.99 -55.22 -10.80
C GLY A 238 39.17 -55.50 -12.06
N PHE A 239 39.70 -55.13 -13.22
CA PHE A 239 39.08 -55.45 -14.50
C PHE A 239 39.51 -56.86 -14.95
N GLY A 240 38.55 -57.78 -15.09
CA GLY A 240 38.69 -58.94 -15.98
C GLY A 240 39.37 -60.21 -15.46
N THR A 241 39.52 -60.43 -14.15
CA THR A 241 39.92 -61.74 -13.59
C THR A 241 38.95 -62.20 -12.50
N GLU A 242 38.78 -63.52 -12.34
CA GLU A 242 37.82 -64.16 -11.43
C GLU A 242 38.02 -63.85 -9.93
N ARG A 243 39.06 -63.09 -9.55
CA ARG A 243 39.36 -62.70 -8.16
C ARG A 243 39.67 -61.20 -8.07
N PRO A 244 38.90 -60.41 -7.29
CA PRO A 244 39.17 -59.00 -7.06
C PRO A 244 40.55 -58.79 -6.42
N VAL A 245 41.26 -57.73 -6.84
CA VAL A 245 42.55 -57.32 -6.26
C VAL A 245 42.34 -56.58 -4.92
N GLY A 246 41.13 -56.08 -4.68
CA GLY A 246 40.70 -55.46 -3.44
C GLY A 246 39.25 -55.01 -3.52
N TYR A 247 38.80 -54.27 -2.50
CA TYR A 247 37.47 -53.72 -2.39
C TYR A 247 37.54 -52.24 -2.03
N SER A 248 36.71 -51.41 -2.66
CA SER A 248 36.54 -50.00 -2.29
C SER A 248 35.16 -49.77 -1.69
N VAL A 249 35.09 -48.92 -0.69
CA VAL A 249 33.85 -48.31 -0.20
C VAL A 249 33.95 -46.80 -0.35
N THR A 250 32.81 -46.16 -0.56
CA THR A 250 32.73 -44.71 -0.78
C THR A 250 31.91 -44.09 0.33
N LEU A 251 32.52 -43.13 1.03
CA LEU A 251 31.89 -42.29 2.04
C LEU A 251 31.37 -41.02 1.38
N SER A 252 30.08 -40.76 1.58
CA SER A 252 29.33 -39.59 1.15
C SER A 252 28.81 -38.84 2.38
N GLY A 253 28.50 -37.55 2.22
CA GLY A 253 28.10 -36.70 3.35
C GLY A 253 29.25 -36.07 4.14
N LEU A 254 30.48 -36.04 3.62
CA LEU A 254 31.63 -35.51 4.37
C LEU A 254 31.69 -33.97 4.34
N PRO A 255 32.17 -33.34 5.44
CA PRO A 255 32.45 -31.91 5.45
C PRO A 255 33.41 -31.49 4.33
N TYR A 256 33.22 -30.29 3.78
CA TYR A 256 34.06 -29.76 2.68
C TYR A 256 35.57 -29.79 2.99
N ARG A 257 35.97 -29.49 4.24
CA ARG A 257 37.38 -29.50 4.67
C ARG A 257 37.86 -30.83 5.22
N CYS A 258 37.17 -31.92 4.93
CA CYS A 258 37.59 -33.25 5.36
C CYS A 258 38.99 -33.57 4.78
N SER A 259 39.93 -33.95 5.65
CA SER A 259 41.23 -34.51 5.28
C SER A 259 41.23 -36.02 5.49
N GLU A 260 42.19 -36.70 4.87
CA GLU A 260 42.39 -38.14 5.04
C GLU A 260 42.59 -38.51 6.52
N GLU A 261 43.34 -37.68 7.25
CA GLU A 261 43.55 -37.83 8.70
C GLU A 261 42.24 -37.80 9.51
N MET A 262 41.29 -36.95 9.13
CA MET A 262 40.00 -36.86 9.83
C MET A 262 39.17 -38.13 9.65
N VAL A 263 39.23 -38.75 8.47
CA VAL A 263 38.57 -40.04 8.21
C VAL A 263 39.31 -41.15 8.94
N GLN A 264 40.64 -41.14 8.93
CA GLN A 264 41.45 -42.14 9.61
C GLN A 264 41.20 -42.17 11.13
N VAL A 265 41.13 -41.01 11.78
CA VAL A 265 40.85 -40.88 13.23
C VAL A 265 39.42 -41.33 13.59
N SER A 266 38.48 -41.28 12.64
CA SER A 266 37.10 -41.74 12.89
C SER A 266 36.97 -43.27 13.01
N ILE A 267 37.96 -44.02 12.51
CA ILE A 267 38.01 -45.48 12.58
C ILE A 267 38.76 -45.88 13.84
N THR A 268 38.02 -46.15 14.91
CA THR A 268 38.60 -46.37 16.24
C THR A 268 39.14 -47.78 16.47
N ASN A 269 38.85 -48.74 15.57
CA ASN A 269 39.33 -50.12 15.69
C ASN A 269 40.50 -50.37 14.74
N ASN A 270 41.64 -50.78 15.29
CA ASN A 270 42.86 -51.06 14.53
C ASN A 270 42.69 -52.16 13.48
N TYR A 271 41.76 -53.11 13.66
CA TYR A 271 41.46 -54.17 12.69
C TYR A 271 40.59 -53.69 11.51
N ASP A 272 40.12 -52.46 11.56
CA ASP A 272 39.29 -51.81 10.54
C ASP A 272 40.06 -50.77 9.72
N ALA A 273 41.38 -50.70 9.91
CA ALA A 273 42.23 -49.74 9.20
C ALA A 273 42.21 -49.98 7.67
N PRO A 274 41.87 -48.97 6.86
CA PRO A 274 41.94 -49.05 5.41
C PRO A 274 43.41 -49.09 4.94
N LEU A 275 43.64 -49.66 3.76
CA LEU A 275 44.94 -49.65 3.10
C LEU A 275 45.32 -48.26 2.61
N ASP A 276 44.32 -47.55 2.09
CA ASP A 276 44.46 -46.23 1.53
C ASP A 276 43.14 -45.48 1.68
N ILE A 277 43.24 -44.16 1.86
CA ILE A 277 42.14 -43.24 2.03
C ILE A 277 42.37 -42.13 1.03
N ILE A 278 41.51 -42.03 0.01
CA ILE A 278 41.59 -40.97 -0.98
C ILE A 278 40.39 -40.04 -0.78
N VAL A 279 40.65 -38.84 -0.25
CA VAL A 279 39.62 -37.81 -0.15
C VAL A 279 39.59 -36.98 -1.43
N GLN A 280 38.52 -37.12 -2.19
CA GLN A 280 38.27 -36.30 -3.37
C GLN A 280 37.42 -35.10 -2.99
N ARG A 281 37.99 -33.91 -3.18
CA ARG A 281 37.21 -32.67 -3.14
C ARG A 281 36.45 -32.52 -4.45
N ARG A 282 35.12 -32.61 -4.39
CA ARG A 282 34.27 -32.31 -5.55
C ARG A 282 34.13 -30.80 -5.69
N SER A 283 34.36 -30.26 -6.90
CA SER A 283 34.02 -28.87 -7.20
C SER A 283 32.50 -28.72 -7.22
N ALA A 284 31.95 -27.81 -6.41
CA ALA A 284 30.50 -27.51 -6.39
C ALA A 284 30.01 -26.75 -7.62
N CYS A 285 30.94 -26.25 -8.45
CA CYS A 285 30.64 -25.48 -9.66
C CYS A 285 31.01 -26.30 -10.90
N LYS A 286 30.10 -27.21 -11.29
CA LYS A 286 30.01 -27.70 -12.66
C LYS A 286 28.79 -27.05 -13.32
N LYS A 287 28.83 -26.84 -14.65
CA LYS A 287 27.70 -26.29 -15.42
C LYS A 287 26.37 -27.00 -15.11
N ASP A 288 26.45 -28.30 -14.81
CA ASP A 288 25.30 -29.15 -14.50
C ASP A 288 24.58 -28.78 -13.19
N THR A 289 25.30 -28.33 -12.15
CA THR A 289 24.69 -27.91 -10.87
C THR A 289 23.90 -26.61 -11.05
N THR A 290 24.50 -25.62 -11.69
CA THR A 290 23.83 -24.34 -11.98
C THR A 290 22.64 -24.52 -12.92
N ALA A 291 22.75 -25.42 -13.90
CA ALA A 291 21.64 -25.78 -14.79
C ALA A 291 20.50 -26.45 -14.02
N SER A 292 20.81 -27.38 -13.11
CA SER A 292 19.81 -28.06 -12.26
C SER A 292 19.09 -27.08 -11.32
N ILE A 293 19.83 -26.14 -10.71
CA ILE A 293 19.23 -25.09 -9.87
C ILE A 293 18.33 -24.20 -10.72
N LYS A 294 18.77 -23.81 -11.93
CA LYS A 294 17.96 -22.99 -12.83
C LYS A 294 16.69 -23.71 -13.28
N ASP A 295 16.77 -25.00 -13.57
CA ASP A 295 15.63 -25.83 -13.95
C ASP A 295 14.60 -25.93 -12.81
N LEU A 296 15.08 -26.21 -11.58
CA LEU A 296 14.25 -26.21 -10.37
C LEU A 296 13.50 -24.88 -10.19
N LEU A 297 14.20 -23.75 -10.32
CA LEU A 297 13.59 -22.42 -10.16
C LEU A 297 12.64 -22.08 -11.32
N SER A 298 12.97 -22.47 -12.55
CA SER A 298 12.13 -22.22 -13.74
C SER A 298 10.85 -23.05 -13.71
N GLY A 299 10.86 -24.20 -13.02
CA GLY A 299 9.67 -25.00 -12.76
C GLY A 299 8.68 -24.35 -11.79
N VAL A 300 9.12 -23.37 -10.98
CA VAL A 300 8.25 -22.59 -10.08
C VAL A 300 7.66 -21.39 -10.82
N GLY A 301 8.49 -20.62 -11.53
CA GLY A 301 8.02 -19.43 -12.24
C GLY A 301 9.09 -18.76 -13.11
N PRO A 302 8.71 -17.75 -13.91
CA PRO A 302 9.61 -17.09 -14.84
C PRO A 302 10.70 -16.28 -14.12
N ILE A 303 11.95 -16.62 -14.40
CA ILE A 303 13.14 -15.93 -13.86
C ILE A 303 13.53 -14.78 -14.80
N SER A 304 13.62 -13.57 -14.25
CA SER A 304 14.09 -12.38 -14.97
C SER A 304 15.60 -12.41 -15.22
N PHE A 305 16.40 -12.77 -14.22
CA PHE A 305 17.83 -13.02 -14.38
C PHE A 305 18.39 -13.90 -13.27
N MET A 306 19.53 -14.53 -13.52
CA MET A 306 20.33 -15.21 -12.50
C MET A 306 21.80 -14.83 -12.69
N THR A 307 22.49 -14.48 -11.61
CA THR A 307 23.92 -14.15 -11.67
C THR A 307 24.75 -15.42 -11.82
N GLU A 308 25.95 -15.27 -12.38
CA GLU A 308 26.95 -16.35 -12.32
C GLU A 308 27.31 -16.67 -10.85
N PRO A 309 27.53 -17.95 -10.51
CA PRO A 309 27.95 -18.35 -9.17
C PRO A 309 29.28 -17.70 -8.79
N GLN A 310 29.31 -17.03 -7.63
CA GLN A 310 30.52 -16.45 -7.07
C GLN A 310 31.07 -17.34 -5.95
N GLU A 311 32.38 -17.60 -6.01
CA GLU A 311 33.13 -18.25 -4.95
C GLU A 311 33.53 -17.20 -3.89
N HIS A 312 33.26 -17.47 -2.62
CA HIS A 312 33.80 -16.69 -1.51
C HIS A 312 34.93 -17.48 -0.83
N ASN A 313 35.75 -16.81 0.00
CA ASN A 313 36.82 -17.43 0.80
C ASN A 313 36.26 -18.45 1.84
N GLY A 314 35.74 -19.60 1.39
CA GLY A 314 34.99 -20.60 2.16
C GLY A 314 34.44 -21.76 1.28
N PRO A 315 33.69 -22.72 1.85
CA PRO A 315 33.16 -23.90 1.14
C PRO A 315 31.90 -23.64 0.28
N TYR A 316 31.42 -22.40 0.22
CA TYR A 316 30.10 -22.07 -0.27
C TYR A 316 30.14 -21.16 -1.50
N TRP A 317 29.21 -21.44 -2.40
CA TRP A 317 28.93 -20.69 -3.61
C TRP A 317 27.68 -19.86 -3.39
N THR A 318 27.67 -18.66 -3.96
CA THR A 318 26.50 -17.77 -3.90
C THR A 318 26.08 -17.39 -5.31
N ALA A 319 24.78 -17.47 -5.59
CA ALA A 319 24.18 -16.84 -6.76
C ALA A 319 22.91 -16.09 -6.36
N PHE A 320 22.51 -15.14 -7.19
CA PHE A 320 21.25 -14.42 -7.02
C PHE A 320 20.35 -14.72 -8.21
N ALA A 321 19.13 -15.15 -7.92
CA ALA A 321 18.06 -15.28 -8.90
C ALA A 321 17.03 -14.18 -8.64
N GLN A 322 16.48 -13.59 -9.71
CA GLN A 322 15.38 -12.65 -9.61
C GLN A 322 14.20 -13.16 -10.43
N PHE A 323 13.06 -13.37 -9.79
CA PHE A 323 11.79 -13.73 -10.41
C PHE A 323 11.06 -12.49 -10.96
N GLN A 324 10.13 -12.70 -11.87
CA GLN A 324 9.24 -11.64 -12.32
C GLN A 324 8.21 -11.26 -11.23
N GLN A 325 7.71 -12.25 -10.49
CA GLN A 325 6.75 -12.07 -9.40
C GLN A 325 7.37 -12.37 -8.04
N ASP A 326 6.84 -11.71 -7.00
CA ASP A 326 7.32 -11.91 -5.62
C ASP A 326 6.90 -13.30 -5.10
N CYS A 327 5.69 -13.77 -5.46
CA CYS A 327 5.14 -15.05 -5.02
C CYS A 327 5.98 -16.25 -5.47
N ASP A 328 6.49 -16.24 -6.70
CA ASP A 328 7.29 -17.34 -7.25
C ASP A 328 8.62 -17.47 -6.52
N ALA A 329 9.23 -16.33 -6.14
CA ALA A 329 10.46 -16.33 -5.36
C ALA A 329 10.23 -16.91 -3.96
N HIS A 330 9.09 -16.59 -3.34
CA HIS A 330 8.71 -17.13 -2.03
C HIS A 330 8.43 -18.62 -2.08
N GLU A 331 7.67 -19.08 -3.06
CA GLU A 331 7.40 -20.50 -3.28
C GLU A 331 8.69 -21.27 -3.56
N ALA A 332 9.59 -20.72 -4.39
CA ALA A 332 10.90 -21.30 -4.63
C ALA A 332 11.75 -21.42 -3.34
N ALA A 333 11.72 -20.40 -2.47
CA ALA A 333 12.40 -20.46 -1.18
C ALA A 333 11.85 -21.57 -0.29
N GLN A 334 10.51 -21.69 -0.19
CA GLN A 334 9.84 -22.73 0.59
C GLN A 334 10.11 -24.13 0.05
N ILE A 335 10.11 -24.31 -1.28
CA ILE A 335 10.42 -25.60 -1.91
C ILE A 335 11.85 -26.02 -1.56
N ILE A 336 12.81 -25.10 -1.60
CA ILE A 336 14.22 -25.37 -1.25
C ILE A 336 14.37 -25.68 0.24
N GLU A 337 13.61 -25.01 1.11
CA GLU A 337 13.68 -25.24 2.56
C GLU A 337 13.01 -26.55 3.00
N LYS A 338 11.88 -26.92 2.40
CA LYS A 338 11.10 -28.11 2.76
C LYS A 338 11.64 -29.40 2.16
N LYS A 339 12.27 -29.34 0.99
CA LYS A 339 12.80 -30.51 0.30
C LYS A 339 14.31 -30.56 0.43
N SER A 340 14.82 -31.62 1.07
CA SER A 340 16.15 -32.16 0.79
C SER A 340 16.13 -32.76 -0.62
N HIS A 341 16.00 -31.92 -1.64
CA HIS A 341 16.08 -32.40 -3.01
C HIS A 341 17.46 -32.98 -3.24
N ASN A 342 17.50 -34.24 -3.64
CA ASN A 342 18.66 -34.87 -4.27
C ASN A 342 18.91 -34.18 -5.60
N LEU A 343 19.36 -32.92 -5.55
CA LEU A 343 20.07 -32.30 -6.65
C LEU A 343 21.18 -33.26 -7.04
N ALA A 344 21.51 -33.31 -8.34
CA ALA A 344 22.68 -34.04 -8.77
C ALA A 344 23.87 -33.63 -7.87
N TYR A 345 24.58 -34.62 -7.32
CA TYR A 345 25.82 -34.46 -6.54
C TYR A 345 25.71 -34.11 -5.04
N ASP A 346 24.58 -34.34 -4.36
CA ASP A 346 24.48 -34.27 -2.89
C ASP A 346 24.90 -32.89 -2.32
N VAL A 347 24.28 -31.85 -2.86
CA VAL A 347 24.58 -30.44 -2.55
C VAL A 347 23.58 -29.90 -1.54
N ASP A 348 24.07 -29.29 -0.47
CA ASP A 348 23.23 -28.55 0.49
C ASP A 348 22.89 -27.18 -0.07
N LEU A 349 21.71 -27.07 -0.71
CA LEU A 349 21.18 -25.81 -1.22
C LEU A 349 20.32 -25.11 -0.16
N THR A 350 20.62 -23.85 0.08
CA THR A 350 19.82 -22.96 0.93
C THR A 350 19.41 -21.73 0.12
N ALA A 351 18.21 -21.24 0.38
CA ALA A 351 17.68 -20.05 -0.27
C ALA A 351 17.24 -19.03 0.77
N ARG A 352 17.52 -17.75 0.52
CA ARG A 352 17.10 -16.63 1.37
C ARG A 352 16.49 -15.54 0.54
N LEU A 353 15.32 -15.08 0.94
CA LEU A 353 14.63 -13.97 0.29
C LEU A 353 15.31 -12.64 0.60
N SER A 354 15.37 -11.77 -0.41
CA SER A 354 15.78 -10.38 -0.28
C SER A 354 14.55 -9.50 -0.30
N TYR A 355 14.37 -8.69 0.74
CA TYR A 355 13.30 -7.71 0.84
C TYR A 355 13.83 -6.36 0.36
N ASN A 356 13.25 -5.87 -0.72
CA ASN A 356 13.51 -4.55 -1.27
C ASN A 356 12.32 -3.63 -0.98
N THR A 357 12.60 -2.41 -0.56
CA THR A 357 11.59 -1.35 -0.44
C THR A 357 12.07 -0.08 -1.11
N THR A 358 11.27 0.50 -2.01
CA THR A 358 11.58 1.76 -2.68
C THR A 358 10.62 2.88 -2.30
N PHE A 359 11.16 4.10 -2.17
CA PHE A 359 10.43 5.32 -1.89
C PHE A 359 10.71 6.34 -2.97
N ARG A 360 9.66 7.07 -3.38
CA ARG A 360 9.78 8.18 -4.31
C ARG A 360 9.49 9.48 -3.59
N ILE A 361 10.45 10.39 -3.62
CA ILE A 361 10.41 11.63 -2.84
C ILE A 361 10.72 12.80 -3.76
N SER A 362 10.10 13.96 -3.54
CA SER A 362 10.47 15.17 -4.27
C SER A 362 11.91 15.59 -3.91
N LYS A 363 12.61 16.22 -4.86
CA LYS A 363 13.99 16.70 -4.63
C LYS A 363 14.05 17.73 -3.49
N GLU A 364 13.01 18.55 -3.39
CA GLU A 364 12.88 19.61 -2.39
C GLU A 364 12.70 19.02 -0.99
N VAL A 365 11.76 18.09 -0.80
CA VAL A 365 11.56 17.41 0.49
C VAL A 365 12.84 16.68 0.90
N TYR A 366 13.44 15.89 0.00
CA TYR A 366 14.69 15.17 0.27
C TYR A 366 15.81 16.10 0.74
N HIS A 367 15.97 17.27 0.13
CA HIS A 367 17.01 18.23 0.52
C HIS A 367 16.91 18.66 1.99
N HIS A 368 15.68 18.89 2.49
CA HIS A 368 15.44 19.33 3.86
C HIS A 368 15.45 18.19 4.89
N VAL A 369 15.15 16.94 4.49
CA VAL A 369 15.14 15.80 5.41
C VAL A 369 16.38 14.89 5.32
N ARG A 370 17.31 15.13 4.39
CA ARG A 370 18.49 14.28 4.14
C ARG A 370 19.31 13.95 5.39
N GLN A 371 19.43 14.88 6.33
CA GLN A 371 20.22 14.65 7.55
C GLN A 371 19.50 13.67 8.49
N ARG A 372 18.19 13.86 8.73
CA ARG A 372 17.36 12.91 9.50
C ARG A 372 17.36 11.52 8.88
N LEU A 373 17.31 11.45 7.55
CA LEU A 373 17.42 10.18 6.83
C LEU A 373 18.80 9.54 7.04
N GLN A 374 19.90 10.31 6.93
CA GLN A 374 21.24 9.80 7.15
C GLN A 374 21.45 9.30 8.59
N ASP A 375 20.94 10.02 9.58
CA ASP A 375 20.99 9.61 11.00
C ASP A 375 20.22 8.30 11.21
N CYS A 376 19.06 8.15 10.58
CA CYS A 376 18.32 6.89 10.55
C CYS A 376 19.15 5.76 9.91
N PHE A 377 19.88 6.05 8.83
CA PHE A 377 20.69 5.04 8.12
C PHE A 377 21.93 4.60 8.91
N ASN A 378 22.58 5.52 9.61
CA ASN A 378 23.78 5.23 10.40
C ASN A 378 23.50 4.31 11.60
N ASN A 379 22.26 4.29 12.11
CA ASN A 379 21.84 3.42 13.22
C ASN A 379 21.51 1.97 12.76
N LEU A 380 21.62 1.67 11.46
CA LEU A 380 21.20 0.40 10.87
C LEU A 380 22.41 -0.39 10.38
N ASP A 381 22.94 -1.24 11.26
CA ASP A 381 24.21 -1.95 11.10
C ASP A 381 24.28 -3.02 9.97
N SER A 382 23.35 -3.07 9.01
CA SER A 382 23.31 -4.15 7.99
C SER A 382 22.57 -3.86 6.67
N SER A 383 21.93 -2.69 6.49
CA SER A 383 21.14 -2.43 5.28
C SER A 383 21.96 -1.77 4.17
N ARG A 384 21.90 -2.30 2.94
CA ARG A 384 22.46 -1.60 1.76
C ARG A 384 21.40 -0.63 1.24
N ILE A 385 21.56 0.65 1.58
CA ILE A 385 20.66 1.70 1.10
C ILE A 385 21.28 2.35 -0.13
N ASN A 386 20.56 2.27 -1.25
CA ASN A 386 20.97 2.90 -2.50
C ASN A 386 20.06 4.11 -2.77
N VAL A 387 20.65 5.30 -2.89
CA VAL A 387 19.94 6.52 -3.26
C VAL A 387 20.21 6.85 -4.72
N ILE A 388 19.16 6.92 -5.53
CA ILE A 388 19.24 7.21 -6.96
C ILE A 388 18.49 8.50 -7.25
N SER A 389 19.20 9.52 -7.74
CA SER A 389 18.59 10.74 -8.25
C SER A 389 18.06 10.54 -9.67
N ARG A 390 16.81 10.91 -9.92
CA ARG A 390 16.20 10.94 -11.26
C ARG A 390 15.66 12.33 -11.57
N GLU A 391 15.39 12.64 -12.84
CA GLU A 391 14.85 13.95 -13.25
C GLU A 391 13.56 14.31 -12.52
N THR A 392 12.68 13.31 -12.35
CA THR A 392 11.32 13.45 -11.82
C THR A 392 11.20 13.26 -10.29
N GLY A 393 12.32 13.14 -9.56
CA GLY A 393 12.36 12.96 -8.10
C GLY A 393 13.57 12.15 -7.62
N MET A 394 13.74 12.05 -6.29
CA MET A 394 14.69 11.13 -5.65
C MET A 394 14.04 9.76 -5.44
N VAL A 395 14.78 8.68 -5.69
CA VAL A 395 14.36 7.31 -5.40
C VAL A 395 15.29 6.73 -4.34
N LEU A 396 14.75 6.40 -3.17
CA LEU A 396 15.47 5.67 -2.13
C LEU A 396 15.15 4.18 -2.28
N SER A 397 16.16 3.31 -2.30
CA SER A 397 16.01 1.86 -2.29
C SER A 397 16.66 1.29 -1.04
N LEU A 398 15.90 0.51 -0.30
CA LEU A 398 16.31 -0.20 0.90
C LEU A 398 16.31 -1.70 0.60
N ASP A 399 17.46 -2.34 0.70
CA ASP A 399 17.64 -3.78 0.46
C ASP A 399 18.18 -4.47 1.71
N ASN A 400 17.47 -5.48 2.22
CA ASN A 400 17.89 -6.28 3.37
C ASN A 400 17.27 -7.70 3.33
N TRP A 401 17.87 -8.65 4.04
CA TRP A 401 17.45 -10.05 4.16
C TRP A 401 16.42 -10.27 5.27
N SER A 402 16.30 -9.32 6.20
CA SER A 402 15.32 -9.37 7.29
C SER A 402 14.10 -8.49 6.98
N SER A 403 12.93 -9.09 6.84
CA SER A 403 11.68 -8.36 6.62
C SER A 403 11.35 -7.41 7.79
N THR A 404 11.65 -7.81 9.02
CA THR A 404 11.37 -7.00 10.22
C THR A 404 12.22 -5.74 10.28
N GLU A 405 13.50 -5.83 9.91
CA GLU A 405 14.38 -4.67 9.82
C GLU A 405 13.91 -3.73 8.71
N VAL A 406 13.60 -4.26 7.51
CA VAL A 406 13.08 -3.43 6.40
C VAL A 406 11.82 -2.68 6.82
N VAL A 407 10.88 -3.33 7.50
CA VAL A 407 9.63 -2.69 7.95
C VAL A 407 9.90 -1.57 8.94
N LYS A 408 10.75 -1.79 9.95
CA LYS A 408 11.11 -0.77 10.93
C LYS A 408 11.71 0.45 10.24
N CYS A 409 12.72 0.25 9.41
CA CYS A 409 13.38 1.32 8.67
C CYS A 409 12.42 2.05 7.73
N ALA A 410 11.59 1.29 7.01
CA ALA A 410 10.65 1.83 6.06
C ALA A 410 9.61 2.74 6.73
N ASN A 411 9.06 2.32 7.87
CA ASN A 411 8.11 3.13 8.63
C ASN A 411 8.78 4.44 9.11
N THR A 412 10.02 4.37 9.62
CA THR A 412 10.77 5.57 10.02
C THR A 412 11.04 6.51 8.84
N ILE A 413 11.34 5.98 7.65
CA ILE A 413 11.50 6.79 6.44
C ILE A 413 10.16 7.46 6.06
N GLU A 414 9.05 6.72 6.10
CA GLU A 414 7.72 7.27 5.83
C GLU A 414 7.38 8.41 6.78
N ASP A 415 7.65 8.26 8.08
CA ASP A 415 7.40 9.29 9.08
C ASP A 415 8.22 10.56 8.82
N ILE A 416 9.51 10.41 8.49
CA ILE A 416 10.39 11.54 8.16
C ILE A 416 9.92 12.25 6.88
N VAL A 417 9.47 11.49 5.88
CA VAL A 417 9.06 12.01 4.56
C VAL A 417 7.63 12.54 4.56
N ALA A 418 6.78 12.11 5.49
CA ALA A 418 5.45 12.69 5.71
C ALA A 418 5.54 14.11 6.28
N GLY A 419 6.62 14.41 6.99
CA GLY A 419 6.85 15.70 7.63
C GLY A 419 6.04 15.86 8.92
N ASP A 420 6.58 16.66 9.84
CA ASP A 420 5.95 16.89 11.14
C ASP A 420 4.79 17.88 11.00
N VAL A 421 3.72 17.74 11.79
CA VAL A 421 2.60 18.69 11.77
C VAL A 421 2.95 19.90 12.65
N ILE A 422 2.74 21.11 12.14
CA ILE A 422 2.85 22.33 12.95
C ILE A 422 1.59 22.47 13.81
N GLU A 423 1.78 22.67 15.11
CA GLU A 423 0.69 22.80 16.07
C GLU A 423 0.41 24.27 16.42
N GLY A 424 -0.86 24.60 16.65
CA GLY A 424 -1.30 25.89 17.15
C GLY A 424 -1.11 26.05 18.66
N LYS A 425 -1.57 27.18 19.20
CA LYS A 425 -1.52 27.46 20.66
C LYS A 425 -2.35 26.48 21.49
N ASP A 426 -3.33 25.81 20.88
CA ASP A 426 -4.25 24.86 21.49
C ASP A 426 -3.83 23.39 21.31
N SER A 427 -2.59 23.15 20.85
CA SER A 427 -2.07 21.80 20.51
C SER A 427 -2.85 21.08 19.39
N LYS A 428 -3.66 21.81 18.60
CA LYS A 428 -4.31 21.28 17.39
C LYS A 428 -3.48 21.61 16.14
N PRO A 429 -3.67 20.91 15.01
CA PRO A 429 -3.00 21.26 13.76
C PRO A 429 -3.23 22.74 13.40
N PHE A 430 -2.15 23.47 13.14
CA PHE A 430 -2.21 24.89 12.83
C PHE A 430 -2.80 25.12 11.43
N TRP A 431 -3.85 25.93 11.35
CA TRP A 431 -4.46 26.36 10.10
C TRP A 431 -5.06 27.75 10.21
N VAL A 432 -4.97 28.52 9.13
CA VAL A 432 -5.61 29.83 9.00
C VAL A 432 -6.27 29.95 7.61
N PRO A 433 -7.40 30.67 7.47
CA PRO A 433 -8.13 30.77 6.18
C PRO A 433 -7.28 31.27 5.00
N GLN A 434 -6.24 32.05 5.26
CA GLN A 434 -5.30 32.56 4.26
C GLN A 434 -4.54 31.45 3.52
N LEU A 435 -4.46 30.24 4.10
CA LEU A 435 -3.80 29.06 3.51
C LEU A 435 -4.68 28.28 2.53
N GLU A 436 -5.99 28.54 2.50
CA GLU A 436 -6.94 27.85 1.62
C GLU A 436 -6.76 28.20 0.14
N ARG A 437 -6.27 29.41 -0.16
CA ARG A 437 -6.05 29.90 -1.53
C ARG A 437 -4.58 30.20 -1.79
N ASN A 438 -4.15 30.09 -3.05
CA ASN A 438 -2.76 30.32 -3.49
C ASN A 438 -2.26 31.78 -3.37
N GLY A 439 -2.93 32.65 -2.61
CA GLY A 439 -2.71 34.10 -2.62
C GLY A 439 -1.95 34.65 -1.40
N SER A 440 -2.69 35.01 -0.35
CA SER A 440 -2.18 35.91 0.69
C SER A 440 -1.19 35.27 1.67
N ALA A 441 -1.31 33.98 2.00
CA ALA A 441 -0.37 33.32 2.90
C ALA A 441 0.96 32.87 2.24
N SER A 442 1.05 32.90 0.91
CA SER A 442 2.21 32.35 0.19
C SER A 442 3.50 33.13 0.43
N LYS A 443 3.40 34.45 0.60
CA LYS A 443 4.52 35.34 0.88
C LYS A 443 5.09 35.14 2.29
N PRO A 444 4.30 35.24 3.38
CA PRO A 444 4.81 35.02 4.74
C PRO A 444 5.35 33.59 4.93
N LEU A 445 4.73 32.57 4.34
CA LEU A 445 5.27 31.20 4.34
C LEU A 445 6.68 31.13 3.73
N LYS A 446 6.88 31.72 2.55
CA LYS A 446 8.19 31.75 1.89
C LYS A 446 9.23 32.50 2.70
N GLU A 447 8.86 33.60 3.36
CA GLU A 447 9.77 34.37 4.22
C GLU A 447 10.22 33.54 5.43
N ILE A 448 9.30 32.82 6.10
CA ILE A 448 9.62 31.93 7.21
C ILE A 448 10.52 30.78 6.73
N GLN A 449 10.20 30.16 5.59
CA GLN A 449 11.01 29.10 4.99
C GLN A 449 12.45 29.54 4.73
N GLN A 450 12.64 30.73 4.12
CA GLN A 450 13.96 31.28 3.84
C GLN A 450 14.74 31.62 5.12
N ARG A 451 14.07 32.21 6.12
CA ARG A 451 14.68 32.61 7.40
C ARG A 451 15.23 31.42 8.18
N HIS A 452 14.48 30.32 8.24
CA HIS A 452 14.85 29.15 9.03
C HIS A 452 15.57 28.06 8.22
N GLY A 453 15.54 28.15 6.89
CA GLY A 453 16.10 27.15 5.97
C GLY A 453 15.30 25.85 5.97
N VAL A 454 13.98 25.95 6.04
CA VAL A 454 13.04 24.82 6.17
C VAL A 454 12.04 24.83 5.02
N LEU A 455 11.37 23.71 4.82
CA LEU A 455 10.27 23.59 3.87
C LEU A 455 8.95 23.44 4.63
N LEU A 456 7.97 24.28 4.27
CA LEU A 456 6.63 24.29 4.84
C LEU A 456 5.63 24.03 3.72
N LEU A 457 4.86 22.96 3.81
CA LEU A 457 3.87 22.59 2.81
C LEU A 457 2.47 22.59 3.43
N PRO A 458 1.58 23.50 3.04
CA PRO A 458 0.18 23.47 3.46
C PRO A 458 -0.52 22.25 2.87
N ASN A 459 -1.04 21.38 3.72
CA ASN A 459 -1.95 20.30 3.34
C ASN A 459 -3.39 20.81 3.47
N ARG A 460 -3.92 21.35 2.37
CA ARG A 460 -5.28 21.91 2.29
C ARG A 460 -6.37 20.90 2.61
N SER A 461 -6.16 19.63 2.23
CA SER A 461 -7.14 18.58 2.42
C SER A 461 -7.40 18.30 3.90
N LYS A 462 -6.34 18.28 4.71
CA LYS A 462 -6.39 18.06 6.15
C LYS A 462 -6.39 19.35 6.98
N ARG A 463 -6.37 20.52 6.31
CA ARG A 463 -6.18 21.84 6.94
C ARG A 463 -5.07 21.83 7.98
N GLU A 464 -3.87 21.45 7.55
CA GLU A 464 -2.66 21.40 8.40
C GLU A 464 -1.44 21.92 7.62
N VAL A 465 -0.36 22.30 8.30
CA VAL A 465 0.92 22.64 7.65
C VAL A 465 1.98 21.60 8.02
N ARG A 466 2.61 21.01 6.99
CA ARG A 466 3.69 20.02 7.13
C ARG A 466 5.04 20.70 7.14
N TYR A 467 5.85 20.32 8.13
CA TYR A 467 7.19 20.82 8.38
C TYR A 467 8.25 19.81 7.95
N PHE A 468 9.22 20.29 7.17
CA PHE A 468 10.38 19.54 6.73
C PHE A 468 11.65 20.31 7.09
N GLY A 469 12.37 19.80 8.08
CA GLY A 469 13.59 20.39 8.59
C GLY A 469 14.14 19.65 9.80
N SER A 470 15.12 20.26 10.48
CA SER A 470 15.70 19.69 11.69
C SER A 470 14.74 19.83 12.87
N SER A 471 14.63 18.78 13.70
CA SER A 471 13.76 18.79 14.89
C SER A 471 14.06 19.95 15.84
N ALA A 472 15.33 20.36 15.96
CA ALA A 472 15.76 21.47 16.81
C ALA A 472 15.15 22.84 16.42
N LYS A 473 14.78 23.04 15.15
CA LYS A 473 14.22 24.32 14.67
C LYS A 473 12.69 24.33 14.68
N ARG A 474 12.03 23.21 14.96
CA ARG A 474 10.57 23.05 14.85
C ARG A 474 9.82 24.05 15.73
N THR A 475 10.18 24.13 17.02
CA THR A 475 9.50 25.02 17.98
C THR A 475 9.61 26.49 17.57
N ALA A 476 10.79 26.93 17.16
CA ALA A 476 11.01 28.30 16.71
C ALA A 476 10.20 28.64 15.44
N VAL A 477 10.11 27.70 14.49
CA VAL A 477 9.29 27.86 13.27
C VAL A 477 7.80 27.88 13.60
N GLN A 478 7.35 27.04 14.53
CA GLN A 478 5.96 26.98 14.99
C GLN A 478 5.54 28.32 15.63
N GLU A 479 6.33 28.86 16.55
CA GLU A 479 6.07 30.17 17.17
C GLU A 479 6.05 31.29 16.12
N ASP A 480 7.01 31.29 15.19
CA ASP A 480 7.11 32.31 14.14
C ASP A 480 5.95 32.25 13.15
N MET A 481 5.48 31.05 12.80
CA MET A 481 4.29 30.83 11.99
C MET A 481 3.03 31.33 12.68
N VAL A 482 2.80 30.91 13.93
CA VAL A 482 1.62 31.34 14.70
C VAL A 482 1.61 32.86 14.82
N ARG A 483 2.75 33.48 15.16
CA ARG A 483 2.87 34.93 15.24
C ARG A 483 2.56 35.61 13.91
N SER A 484 3.32 35.27 12.86
CA SER A 484 3.24 35.97 11.56
C SER A 484 1.91 35.79 10.82
N LEU A 485 1.24 34.64 11.00
CA LEU A 485 -0.02 34.32 10.31
C LEU A 485 -1.28 34.59 11.15
N THR A 486 -1.12 34.86 12.45
CA THR A 486 -2.25 35.23 13.35
C THR A 486 -2.27 36.73 13.65
N GLU A 487 -1.12 37.41 13.68
CA GLU A 487 -1.04 38.84 14.01
C GLU A 487 -1.30 39.80 12.83
N GLU A 488 -1.56 39.31 11.61
CA GLU A 488 -1.89 40.15 10.44
C GLU A 488 -3.19 39.73 9.72
N VAL A 489 -4.32 39.71 10.41
CA VAL A 489 -5.62 39.55 9.75
C VAL A 489 -6.62 40.58 10.26
N ALA A 490 -6.65 41.74 9.58
CA ALA A 490 -7.81 42.60 9.62
C ALA A 490 -9.05 41.78 9.23
N ARG A 491 -9.99 41.63 10.16
CA ARG A 491 -11.24 40.89 9.95
C ARG A 491 -12.13 41.71 9.03
N ARG A 492 -12.77 41.05 8.06
CA ARG A 492 -13.72 41.69 7.16
C ARG A 492 -15.12 41.62 7.76
N TYR A 493 -15.65 42.75 8.19
CA TYR A 493 -17.04 42.92 8.61
C TYR A 493 -17.86 43.53 7.46
N THR A 494 -19.13 43.13 7.37
CA THR A 494 -20.07 43.71 6.40
C THR A 494 -21.37 44.08 7.09
N ILE A 495 -21.84 45.31 6.88
CA ILE A 495 -23.10 45.82 7.40
C ILE A 495 -24.01 46.13 6.21
N ASP A 496 -25.23 45.61 6.21
CA ASP A 496 -26.22 45.90 5.18
C ASP A 496 -26.81 47.30 5.41
N ILE A 497 -26.88 48.11 4.36
CA ILE A 497 -27.32 49.51 4.42
C ILE A 497 -28.58 49.66 3.56
N ASP A 498 -29.57 50.36 4.09
CA ASP A 498 -30.76 50.76 3.34
C ASP A 498 -30.47 51.97 2.41
N ASP A 499 -31.46 52.39 1.63
CA ASP A 499 -31.29 53.51 0.69
C ASP A 499 -31.03 54.86 1.40
N HIS A 500 -31.52 55.03 2.63
CA HIS A 500 -31.33 56.25 3.41
C HIS A 500 -29.91 56.35 3.98
N GLY A 501 -29.41 55.28 4.59
CA GLY A 501 -28.05 55.14 5.08
C GLY A 501 -27.01 55.18 3.96
N PHE A 502 -27.33 54.67 2.76
CA PHE A 502 -26.45 54.80 1.60
C PHE A 502 -26.33 56.26 1.15
N SER A 503 -27.44 57.00 1.09
CA SER A 503 -27.45 58.44 0.80
C SER A 503 -26.62 59.23 1.81
N TRP A 504 -26.69 58.88 3.10
CA TRP A 504 -25.88 59.49 4.15
C TRP A 504 -24.39 59.18 4.00
N LEU A 505 -24.03 57.90 3.79
CA LEU A 505 -22.64 57.46 3.58
C LEU A 505 -21.99 58.15 2.38
N CYS A 506 -22.71 58.31 1.27
CA CYS A 506 -22.19 58.99 0.07
C CYS A 506 -22.04 60.51 0.24
N LYS A 507 -22.83 61.16 1.11
CA LYS A 507 -22.79 62.62 1.30
C LYS A 507 -21.78 63.06 2.35
N THR A 508 -21.65 62.31 3.44
CA THR A 508 -20.86 62.76 4.61
C THR A 508 -20.32 61.60 5.44
N GLY A 509 -21.03 60.47 5.51
CA GLY A 509 -20.70 59.37 6.42
C GLY A 509 -19.40 58.64 6.10
N LEU A 510 -19.08 58.39 4.82
CA LEU A 510 -17.88 57.64 4.46
C LEU A 510 -16.60 58.41 4.79
N ASP A 511 -16.58 59.72 4.59
CA ASP A 511 -15.41 60.55 4.93
C ASP A 511 -15.24 60.67 6.45
N LEU A 512 -16.34 60.81 7.20
CA LEU A 512 -16.33 60.79 8.67
C LEU A 512 -15.76 59.46 9.21
N LEU A 513 -16.20 58.32 8.67
CA LEU A 513 -15.69 57.01 9.08
C LEU A 513 -14.20 56.87 8.74
N LYS A 514 -13.78 57.31 7.55
CA LYS A 514 -12.36 57.28 7.14
C LYS A 514 -11.48 58.17 8.00
N ASP A 515 -12.00 59.28 8.54
CA ASP A 515 -11.26 60.17 9.43
C ASP A 515 -11.03 59.55 10.82
N VAL A 516 -11.94 58.69 11.30
CA VAL A 516 -11.82 58.07 12.63
C VAL A 516 -10.99 56.79 12.62
N VAL A 517 -11.24 55.87 11.68
CA VAL A 517 -10.57 54.55 11.62
C VAL A 517 -9.56 54.43 10.47
N GLY A 518 -9.48 55.40 9.57
CA GLY A 518 -8.49 55.44 8.49
C GLY A 518 -9.02 55.02 7.12
N ALA A 519 -8.57 55.73 6.08
CA ALA A 519 -9.11 55.66 4.71
C ALA A 519 -9.05 54.29 4.01
N LYS A 520 -8.22 53.36 4.50
CA LYS A 520 -8.02 52.02 3.92
C LYS A 520 -8.89 50.93 4.55
N LEU A 521 -9.51 51.20 5.70
CA LEU A 521 -10.23 50.18 6.47
C LEU A 521 -11.73 50.13 6.14
N VAL A 522 -12.30 51.18 5.53
CA VAL A 522 -13.74 51.28 5.28
C VAL A 522 -14.02 51.55 3.80
N SER A 523 -14.92 50.76 3.21
CA SER A 523 -15.35 50.88 1.81
C SER A 523 -16.82 50.51 1.65
N ILE A 524 -17.45 50.92 0.54
CA ILE A 524 -18.85 50.61 0.26
C ILE A 524 -18.92 49.69 -0.95
N ASP A 525 -19.62 48.57 -0.82
CA ASP A 525 -20.01 47.71 -1.92
C ASP A 525 -21.36 48.17 -2.48
N VAL A 526 -21.28 48.81 -3.64
CA VAL A 526 -22.43 49.37 -4.38
C VAL A 526 -23.06 48.37 -5.36
N THR A 527 -22.44 47.19 -5.51
CA THR A 527 -22.87 46.16 -6.47
C THR A 527 -23.82 45.13 -5.86
N SER A 528 -23.80 44.99 -4.54
CA SER A 528 -24.71 44.13 -3.77
C SER A 528 -26.08 44.79 -3.56
N ASN A 529 -27.15 43.99 -3.51
CA ASN A 529 -28.51 44.43 -3.12
C ASN A 529 -29.02 43.57 -1.95
N PRO A 530 -29.16 44.11 -0.72
CA PRO A 530 -28.91 45.51 -0.34
C PRO A 530 -27.42 45.89 -0.41
N ARG A 531 -27.15 47.19 -0.52
CA ARG A 531 -25.78 47.76 -0.58
C ARG A 531 -25.10 47.55 0.77
N LYS A 532 -23.78 47.35 0.79
CA LYS A 532 -23.07 46.93 2.02
C LYS A 532 -21.92 47.86 2.38
N LEU A 533 -21.76 48.18 3.67
CA LEU A 533 -20.55 48.80 4.22
C LEU A 533 -19.56 47.67 4.54
N VAL A 534 -18.37 47.73 3.97
CA VAL A 534 -17.29 46.76 4.19
C VAL A 534 -16.22 47.40 5.06
N ILE A 535 -15.95 46.78 6.20
CA ILE A 535 -14.93 47.18 7.16
C ILE A 535 -13.87 46.09 7.21
N ILE A 536 -12.61 46.44 7.12
CA ILE A 536 -11.48 45.51 7.20
C ILE A 536 -10.59 46.01 8.34
N GLY A 537 -10.69 45.41 9.52
CA GLY A 537 -10.02 45.91 10.74
C GLY A 537 -10.09 44.97 11.95
N SER A 538 -9.64 45.44 13.11
CA SER A 538 -9.76 44.76 14.41
C SER A 538 -11.19 44.86 14.98
N ASP A 539 -11.50 44.08 16.03
CA ASP A 539 -12.80 44.12 16.70
C ASP A 539 -13.05 45.49 17.36
N GLU A 540 -12.00 46.14 17.85
CA GLU A 540 -12.06 47.47 18.46
C GLU A 540 -12.43 48.54 17.42
N GLU A 541 -11.82 48.47 16.23
CA GLU A 541 -12.13 49.36 15.10
C GLU A 541 -13.55 49.14 14.58
N TYR A 542 -14.01 47.88 14.53
CA TYR A 542 -15.38 47.55 14.18
C TYR A 542 -16.39 48.11 15.18
N CYS A 543 -16.15 47.94 16.48
CA CYS A 543 -16.99 48.49 17.54
C CYS A 543 -17.04 50.04 17.51
N GLN A 544 -15.92 50.71 17.22
CA GLN A 544 -15.88 52.17 17.07
C GLN A 544 -16.77 52.65 15.91
N ILE A 545 -16.77 51.93 14.79
CA ILE A 545 -17.62 52.24 13.64
C ILE A 545 -19.09 52.02 13.98
N LEU A 546 -19.44 50.94 14.67
CA LEU A 546 -20.82 50.69 15.11
C LEU A 546 -21.35 51.83 16.01
N VAL A 547 -20.56 52.26 17.00
CA VAL A 547 -20.92 53.37 17.88
C VAL A 547 -21.12 54.67 17.10
N LEU A 548 -20.24 54.97 16.13
CA LEU A 548 -20.38 56.16 15.28
C LEU A 548 -21.64 56.12 14.42
N LEU A 549 -21.95 54.95 13.87
CA LEU A 549 -23.13 54.73 13.04
C LEU A 549 -24.42 54.87 13.86
N GLU A 550 -24.44 54.37 15.10
CA GLU A 550 -25.55 54.52 16.03
C GLU A 550 -25.74 55.98 16.49
N MET A 551 -24.65 56.69 16.76
CA MET A 551 -24.70 58.12 17.11
C MET A 551 -25.20 59.03 15.97
N CYS A 552 -25.12 58.56 14.72
CA CYS A 552 -25.56 59.30 13.54
C CYS A 552 -27.00 58.98 13.11
N ASP A 553 -27.73 58.18 13.89
CA ASP A 553 -29.14 57.81 13.67
C ASP A 553 -29.38 57.22 12.27
N VAL A 554 -28.44 56.39 11.80
CA VAL A 554 -28.51 55.73 10.50
C VAL A 554 -29.33 54.45 10.64
N SER A 555 -30.42 54.33 9.88
CA SER A 555 -31.23 53.12 9.82
C SER A 555 -30.46 52.00 9.12
N PHE A 556 -30.34 50.86 9.79
CA PHE A 556 -29.80 49.63 9.23
C PHE A 556 -30.89 48.58 9.15
N ASP A 557 -30.90 47.82 8.07
CA ASP A 557 -31.62 46.57 8.01
C ASP A 557 -30.74 45.54 8.74
N VAL A 558 -30.76 45.59 10.08
CA VAL A 558 -30.29 44.43 10.85
C VAL A 558 -31.33 43.36 10.59
N LYS A 559 -31.06 42.48 9.62
CA LYS A 559 -31.64 41.15 9.71
C LYS A 559 -31.12 40.56 11.02
N GLU A 560 -31.91 40.70 12.07
CA GLU A 560 -32.00 39.59 13.02
C GLU A 560 -32.19 38.35 12.14
N VAL A 561 -31.28 37.38 12.30
CA VAL A 561 -31.45 36.06 11.72
C VAL A 561 -32.65 35.45 12.44
N GLY A 562 -33.83 35.80 11.94
CA GLY A 562 -35.13 35.39 12.41
C GLY A 562 -35.97 35.03 11.19
N SER A 563 -35.46 34.18 10.31
CA SER A 563 -36.35 33.21 9.71
C SER A 563 -36.53 32.13 10.78
N GLU A 564 -37.77 31.92 11.24
CA GLU A 564 -38.17 30.79 12.07
C GLU A 564 -38.03 29.47 11.28
N GLU A 565 -36.84 29.19 10.74
CA GLU A 565 -36.52 27.92 10.13
C GLU A 565 -36.08 26.97 11.24
N SER A 566 -37.02 26.12 11.65
CA SER A 566 -36.77 25.08 12.63
C SER A 566 -35.78 24.05 12.06
N CYS A 567 -34.79 23.68 12.87
CA CYS A 567 -33.87 22.60 12.54
C CYS A 567 -34.63 21.31 12.24
N SER A 568 -34.28 20.65 11.14
CA SER A 568 -34.93 19.42 10.66
C SER A 568 -34.69 18.19 11.56
N ILE A 569 -33.83 18.30 12.58
CA ILE A 569 -33.48 17.21 13.52
C ILE A 569 -34.05 17.45 14.91
N CYS A 570 -33.75 18.62 15.51
CA CYS A 570 -34.17 18.91 16.87
C CYS A 570 -35.48 19.71 16.95
N PHE A 571 -36.02 20.16 15.81
CA PHE A 571 -37.27 20.92 15.70
C PHE A 571 -37.30 22.22 16.53
N THR A 572 -36.13 22.73 16.93
CA THR A 572 -35.96 24.04 17.58
C THR A 572 -35.52 25.08 16.55
N PRO A 573 -35.63 26.39 16.83
CA PRO A 573 -34.97 27.42 16.03
C PRO A 573 -33.50 27.06 15.80
N ALA A 574 -33.05 27.14 14.55
CA ALA A 574 -31.73 26.65 14.18
C ALA A 574 -30.62 27.57 14.72
N ASP A 575 -29.83 27.06 15.66
CA ASP A 575 -28.63 27.75 16.15
C ASP A 575 -27.48 27.57 15.13
N ASN A 576 -26.96 28.69 14.64
CA ASN A 576 -26.01 28.77 13.52
C ASN A 576 -26.49 27.92 12.31
N PRO A 577 -27.52 28.37 11.58
CA PRO A 577 -28.22 27.56 10.59
C PRO A 577 -27.31 27.14 9.43
N VAL A 578 -27.33 25.85 9.12
CA VAL A 578 -26.73 25.24 7.93
C VAL A 578 -27.85 24.94 6.95
N VAL A 579 -27.85 25.62 5.80
CA VAL A 579 -28.84 25.43 4.72
C VAL A 579 -28.19 24.59 3.62
N LEU A 580 -28.76 23.43 3.33
CA LEU A 580 -28.25 22.52 2.29
C LEU A 580 -28.73 22.94 0.90
N GLY A 581 -28.07 22.46 -0.16
CA GLY A 581 -28.52 22.67 -1.55
C GLY A 581 -29.94 22.19 -1.86
N CYS A 582 -30.51 21.29 -1.04
CA CYS A 582 -31.91 20.86 -1.13
C CYS A 582 -32.91 21.77 -0.38
N GLY A 583 -32.44 22.84 0.26
CA GLY A 583 -33.27 23.83 0.98
C GLY A 583 -33.62 23.48 2.42
N HIS A 584 -33.12 22.37 2.98
CA HIS A 584 -33.38 21.99 4.38
C HIS A 584 -32.37 22.62 5.34
N VAL A 585 -32.84 22.95 6.55
CA VAL A 585 -32.09 23.71 7.56
C VAL A 585 -31.80 22.86 8.79
N TYR A 586 -30.59 23.03 9.33
CA TYR A 586 -30.09 22.31 10.50
C TYR A 586 -29.34 23.25 11.43
N CYS A 587 -29.37 23.01 12.75
CA CYS A 587 -28.36 23.60 13.65
C CYS A 587 -26.97 23.08 13.27
N ALA A 588 -25.92 23.88 13.46
CA ALA A 588 -24.55 23.46 13.17
C ALA A 588 -24.16 22.15 13.87
N ASP A 589 -24.55 21.96 15.14
CA ASP A 589 -24.23 20.74 15.89
C ASP A 589 -25.12 19.55 15.50
N CYS A 590 -26.38 19.80 15.14
CA CYS A 590 -27.25 18.77 14.57
C CYS A 590 -26.72 18.27 13.22
N PHE A 591 -26.21 19.17 12.38
CA PHE A 591 -25.56 18.82 11.12
C PHE A 591 -24.28 18.01 11.33
N LYS A 592 -23.41 18.41 12.28
CA LYS A 592 -22.23 17.60 12.66
C LYS A 592 -22.63 16.20 13.15
N GLY A 593 -23.70 16.11 13.96
CA GLY A 593 -24.25 14.84 14.42
C GLY A 593 -24.76 13.97 13.27
N LEU A 594 -25.46 14.57 12.29
CA LEU A 594 -25.89 13.91 11.07
C LEU A 594 -24.70 13.37 10.27
N CYS A 595 -23.64 14.15 10.09
CA CYS A 595 -22.45 13.68 9.40
C CYS A 595 -21.76 12.53 10.13
N LYS A 596 -21.64 12.58 11.47
CA LYS A 596 -21.02 11.52 12.27
C LYS A 596 -21.80 10.20 12.23
N ASN A 597 -23.13 10.28 12.23
CA ASN A 597 -24.01 9.11 12.30
C ASN A 597 -24.59 8.69 10.92
N GLY A 598 -24.36 9.49 9.88
CA GLY A 598 -24.95 9.33 8.56
C GLY A 598 -24.40 8.14 7.77
N VAL A 599 -23.27 7.56 8.20
CA VAL A 599 -22.73 6.31 7.66
C VAL A 599 -23.26 5.13 8.48
N THR A 600 -24.56 4.85 8.40
CA THR A 600 -25.20 3.70 9.06
C THR A 600 -25.76 2.69 8.05
N HIS A 601 -26.16 1.51 8.55
CA HIS A 601 -26.14 0.21 7.88
C HIS A 601 -26.94 0.03 6.56
N ALA A 602 -27.70 1.01 6.07
CA ALA A 602 -28.45 0.90 4.81
C ALA A 602 -27.76 1.65 3.65
N ASP A 603 -27.62 2.98 3.72
CA ASP A 603 -27.09 3.81 2.63
C ASP A 603 -25.64 4.24 2.92
N MET A 604 -24.70 3.94 2.01
CA MET A 604 -23.28 4.32 2.15
C MET A 604 -23.04 5.81 1.83
N SER A 605 -23.94 6.69 2.24
CA SER A 605 -23.86 8.11 1.98
C SER A 605 -24.59 8.92 3.04
N VAL A 606 -23.92 9.96 3.56
CA VAL A 606 -24.55 11.01 4.35
C VAL A 606 -25.58 11.73 3.47
N ALA A 607 -26.85 11.56 3.81
CA ALA A 607 -27.97 12.12 3.08
C ALA A 607 -28.78 13.07 3.96
N CYS A 608 -29.49 13.99 3.32
CA CYS A 608 -30.41 14.89 3.96
C CYS A 608 -31.59 14.12 4.59
N THR A 609 -31.79 14.31 5.90
CA THR A 609 -32.91 13.76 6.67
C THR A 609 -34.10 14.72 6.79
N GLY A 610 -34.10 15.80 5.99
CA GLY A 610 -35.18 16.79 5.96
C GLY A 610 -36.51 16.21 5.49
N ALA A 611 -37.59 16.93 5.79
CA ALA A 611 -38.96 16.52 5.51
C ALA A 611 -39.32 15.15 6.13
N GLU A 612 -39.09 14.99 7.44
CA GLU A 612 -39.37 13.74 8.17
C GLU A 612 -38.66 12.52 7.56
N ASP A 613 -37.36 12.68 7.26
CA ASP A 613 -36.50 11.64 6.67
C ASP A 613 -36.84 11.24 5.21
N LYS A 614 -37.66 12.03 4.49
CA LYS A 614 -38.07 11.73 3.11
C LYS A 614 -37.13 12.29 2.03
N CYS A 615 -36.31 13.30 2.34
CA CYS A 615 -35.50 13.96 1.32
C CYS A 615 -34.43 13.05 0.70
N LYS A 616 -33.62 12.37 1.53
CA LYS A 616 -32.56 11.41 1.16
C LYS A 616 -31.56 11.88 0.08
N ASN A 617 -31.51 13.17 -0.24
CA ASN A 617 -30.54 13.72 -1.18
C ASN A 617 -29.13 13.63 -0.57
N ALA A 618 -28.18 13.05 -1.31
CA ALA A 618 -26.79 12.99 -0.89
C ALA A 618 -26.24 14.41 -0.70
N ILE A 619 -25.58 14.66 0.43
CA ILE A 619 -25.08 16.00 0.76
C ILE A 619 -23.74 16.21 0.06
N PRO A 620 -23.55 17.28 -0.74
CA PRO A 620 -22.29 17.51 -1.43
C PRO A 620 -21.09 17.53 -0.47
N LEU A 621 -19.99 16.86 -0.84
CA LEU A 621 -18.82 16.75 0.04
C LEU A 621 -18.23 18.12 0.42
N ARG A 622 -18.33 19.11 -0.46
CA ARG A 622 -17.89 20.48 -0.20
C ARG A 622 -18.74 21.16 0.89
N GLU A 623 -20.04 20.90 0.94
CA GLU A 623 -20.92 21.40 2.01
C GLU A 623 -20.57 20.74 3.34
N ILE A 624 -20.35 19.42 3.35
CA ILE A 624 -19.90 18.70 4.55
C ILE A 624 -18.56 19.28 5.04
N GLN A 625 -17.57 19.47 4.17
CA GLN A 625 -16.26 20.03 4.52
C GLN A 625 -16.31 21.49 5.00
N ALA A 626 -17.27 22.28 4.50
CA ALA A 626 -17.45 23.67 4.92
C ALA A 626 -18.00 23.80 6.35
N HIS A 627 -18.86 22.86 6.77
CA HIS A 627 -19.58 22.92 8.05
C HIS A 627 -19.08 21.94 9.12
N THR A 628 -18.07 21.11 8.80
CA THR A 628 -17.41 20.21 9.75
C THR A 628 -15.96 20.62 10.01
N ASP A 629 -15.46 20.28 11.19
CA ASP A 629 -14.03 20.44 11.48
C ASP A 629 -13.22 19.39 10.70
N PRO A 630 -11.92 19.66 10.40
CA PRO A 630 -11.10 18.78 9.57
C PRO A 630 -10.98 17.36 10.13
N SER A 631 -10.93 17.22 11.47
CA SER A 631 -10.78 15.90 12.10
C SER A 631 -12.05 15.06 11.95
N SER A 632 -13.22 15.64 12.18
CA SER A 632 -14.51 14.98 11.95
C SER A 632 -14.73 14.65 10.47
N PHE A 633 -14.29 15.51 9.55
CA PHE A 633 -14.40 15.26 8.12
C PHE A 633 -13.53 14.06 7.69
N GLU A 634 -12.27 14.00 8.12
CA GLU A 634 -11.41 12.85 7.80
C GLU A 634 -11.90 11.55 8.46
N GLN A 635 -12.43 11.62 9.68
CA GLN A 635 -13.07 10.49 10.36
C GLN A 635 -14.29 9.98 9.59
N LEU A 636 -15.11 10.89 9.04
CA LEU A 636 -16.24 10.52 8.18
C LEU A 636 -15.77 9.75 6.93
N LEU A 637 -14.73 10.25 6.25
CA LEU A 637 -14.17 9.57 5.08
C LEU A 637 -13.61 8.18 5.45
N GLU A 638 -12.82 8.08 6.53
CA GLU A 638 -12.26 6.80 6.99
C GLU A 638 -13.35 5.81 7.43
N SER A 639 -14.44 6.30 8.05
CA SER A 639 -15.58 5.47 8.45
C SER A 639 -16.35 4.95 7.24
N SER A 640 -16.58 5.81 6.24
CA SER A 640 -17.18 5.42 4.95
C SER A 640 -16.34 4.37 4.23
N PHE A 641 -15.02 4.56 4.18
CA PHE A 641 -14.09 3.54 3.66
C PHE A 641 -14.18 2.21 4.43
N SER A 642 -14.16 2.26 5.75
CA SER A 642 -14.20 1.04 6.58
C SER A 642 -15.52 0.29 6.39
N ALA A 643 -16.65 1.01 6.31
CA ALA A 643 -17.95 0.43 5.99
C ALA A 643 -17.99 -0.16 4.57
N TYR A 644 -17.37 0.50 3.59
CA TYR A 644 -17.27 0.02 2.21
C TYR A 644 -16.53 -1.32 2.12
N ILE A 645 -15.43 -1.49 2.86
CA ILE A 645 -14.65 -2.72 2.92
C ILE A 645 -15.42 -3.82 3.67
N ALA A 646 -15.99 -3.51 4.84
CA ALA A 646 -16.70 -4.48 5.66
C ALA A 646 -17.90 -5.13 4.94
N ARG A 647 -18.58 -4.41 4.04
CA ARG A 647 -19.69 -4.95 3.22
C ARG A 647 -19.24 -5.77 2.01
N ARG A 648 -17.94 -5.81 1.71
CA ARG A 648 -17.36 -6.51 0.56
C ARG A 648 -16.27 -7.50 0.97
N PRO A 649 -16.55 -8.45 1.89
CA PRO A 649 -15.55 -9.42 2.34
C PRO A 649 -14.99 -10.24 1.17
N ASN A 650 -15.83 -10.63 0.21
CA ASN A 650 -15.38 -11.41 -0.95
C ASN A 650 -14.46 -10.64 -1.91
N GLN A 651 -14.35 -9.32 -1.78
CA GLN A 651 -13.49 -8.49 -2.63
C GLN A 651 -12.29 -7.94 -1.88
N PHE A 652 -12.39 -7.70 -0.57
CA PHE A 652 -11.34 -7.04 0.21
C PHE A 652 -11.21 -7.66 1.59
N HIS A 653 -9.96 -7.90 2.01
CA HIS A 653 -9.60 -8.36 3.35
C HIS A 653 -8.56 -7.44 3.97
N TYR A 654 -8.58 -7.34 5.29
CA TYR A 654 -7.52 -6.73 6.07
C TYR A 654 -6.37 -7.72 6.28
N CYS A 655 -5.15 -7.20 6.24
CA CYS A 655 -3.94 -7.90 6.63
C CYS A 655 -4.11 -8.41 8.08
N PRO A 656 -3.92 -9.72 8.33
CA PRO A 656 -4.11 -10.31 9.65
C PRO A 656 -3.06 -9.87 10.66
N THR A 657 -1.93 -9.30 10.20
CA THR A 657 -0.87 -8.79 11.07
C THR A 657 -1.43 -7.67 11.97
N PRO A 658 -1.28 -7.78 13.31
CA PRO A 658 -1.71 -6.74 14.25
C PRO A 658 -1.19 -5.35 13.85
N ASP A 659 -2.03 -4.33 14.00
CA ASP A 659 -1.74 -2.91 13.73
C ASP A 659 -1.31 -2.57 12.29
N CYS A 660 -1.28 -3.55 11.39
CA CYS A 660 -0.96 -3.31 9.99
C CYS A 660 -2.10 -2.55 9.31
N GLY A 661 -3.31 -3.11 9.40
CA GLY A 661 -4.54 -2.56 8.81
C GLY A 661 -4.52 -2.43 7.29
N TYR A 662 -3.50 -2.92 6.60
CA TYR A 662 -3.39 -2.86 5.14
C TYR A 662 -4.47 -3.73 4.49
N ILE A 663 -5.07 -3.29 3.39
CA ILE A 663 -6.09 -4.08 2.68
C ILE A 663 -5.53 -4.77 1.43
N TYR A 664 -6.03 -5.95 1.11
CA TYR A 664 -5.65 -6.75 -0.07
C TYR A 664 -6.88 -7.50 -0.62
N ARG A 665 -6.81 -7.97 -1.88
CA ARG A 665 -7.87 -8.78 -2.48
C ARG A 665 -7.67 -10.30 -2.29
N PRO A 666 -8.75 -11.06 -2.02
CA PRO A 666 -8.73 -12.53 -2.09
C PRO A 666 -8.28 -13.07 -3.44
N SER A 667 -7.94 -14.35 -3.48
CA SER A 667 -7.61 -15.04 -4.73
C SER A 667 -8.88 -15.27 -5.55
N SER A 668 -8.83 -15.01 -6.86
CA SER A 668 -9.80 -15.60 -7.78
C SER A 668 -9.52 -17.10 -7.95
N GLU A 669 -10.53 -17.87 -8.38
CA GLU A 669 -10.38 -19.29 -8.71
C GLU A 669 -9.36 -19.56 -9.83
N SER A 670 -9.04 -18.53 -10.63
CA SER A 670 -8.11 -18.56 -11.75
C SER A 670 -6.67 -18.12 -11.42
N ALA A 671 -6.38 -17.74 -10.17
CA ALA A 671 -5.08 -17.15 -9.85
C ALA A 671 -3.96 -18.21 -9.85
N SER A 672 -2.85 -17.88 -10.49
CA SER A 672 -1.65 -18.74 -10.57
C SER A 672 -0.92 -18.91 -9.23
N SER A 673 -1.14 -18.03 -8.26
CA SER A 673 -0.51 -18.12 -6.94
C SER A 673 -1.46 -17.75 -5.80
N LEU A 674 -1.42 -18.51 -4.72
CA LEU A 674 -2.23 -18.26 -3.51
C LEU A 674 -1.58 -17.26 -2.55
N TRP A 675 -0.31 -16.92 -2.75
CA TRP A 675 0.46 -16.12 -1.80
C TRP A 675 0.51 -14.64 -2.14
N HIS A 676 0.32 -13.78 -1.13
CA HIS A 676 0.47 -12.33 -1.23
C HIS A 676 1.38 -11.81 -0.13
N MET A 677 2.34 -10.97 -0.47
CA MET A 677 3.16 -10.26 0.51
C MET A 677 2.56 -8.88 0.79
N CYS A 678 2.16 -8.65 2.04
CA CYS A 678 1.68 -7.34 2.46
C CYS A 678 2.76 -6.26 2.30
N SER A 679 2.48 -5.19 1.58
CA SER A 679 3.49 -4.18 1.27
C SER A 679 3.90 -3.29 2.44
N LYS A 680 3.09 -3.25 3.51
CA LYS A 680 3.38 -2.48 4.73
C LYS A 680 4.22 -3.31 5.72
N CYS A 681 3.77 -4.51 6.06
CA CYS A 681 4.43 -5.34 7.09
C CYS A 681 5.31 -6.47 6.53
N LEU A 682 5.36 -6.64 5.21
CA LEU A 682 6.15 -7.67 4.50
C LEU A 682 5.84 -9.11 4.92
N GLN A 683 4.70 -9.34 5.59
CA GLN A 683 4.24 -10.67 5.95
C GLN A 683 3.53 -11.33 4.76
N TRP A 684 3.74 -12.63 4.62
CA TRP A 684 3.10 -13.46 3.61
C TRP A 684 1.73 -13.91 4.11
N ILE A 685 0.75 -13.79 3.24
CA ILE A 685 -0.65 -14.08 3.52
C ILE A 685 -1.16 -14.98 2.42
N CYS A 686 -1.77 -16.10 2.80
CA CYS A 686 -2.49 -16.91 1.84
C CYS A 686 -3.82 -16.23 1.51
N ARG A 687 -4.04 -15.90 0.24
CA ARG A 687 -5.24 -15.20 -0.24
C ARG A 687 -6.50 -16.08 -0.28
N SER A 688 -6.37 -17.38 -0.02
CA SER A 688 -7.50 -18.32 0.05
C SER A 688 -8.03 -18.50 1.48
N CYS A 689 -7.14 -18.58 2.47
CA CYS A 689 -7.53 -18.77 3.88
C CYS A 689 -7.25 -17.55 4.77
N HIS A 690 -6.67 -16.49 4.21
CA HIS A 690 -6.44 -15.19 4.84
C HIS A 690 -5.52 -15.20 6.06
N VAL A 691 -4.75 -16.26 6.25
CA VAL A 691 -3.78 -16.43 7.33
C VAL A 691 -2.37 -16.68 6.78
N ASN A 692 -1.36 -16.44 7.61
CA ASN A 692 -0.02 -16.91 7.34
C ASN A 692 0.11 -18.34 7.89
N HIS A 693 0.48 -19.30 7.04
CA HIS A 693 0.69 -20.69 7.41
C HIS A 693 2.04 -21.25 6.92
N ASP A 694 3.07 -20.41 6.76
CA ASP A 694 4.47 -20.78 6.50
C ASP A 694 4.65 -21.91 5.46
N GLY A 695 3.89 -21.81 4.36
CA GLY A 695 3.94 -22.73 3.24
C GLY A 695 3.19 -24.05 3.40
N GLN A 696 2.51 -24.31 4.53
CA GLN A 696 1.61 -25.47 4.68
C GLN A 696 0.47 -25.37 3.67
N ARG A 697 -0.18 -26.48 3.33
CA ARG A 697 -1.42 -26.40 2.53
C ARG A 697 -2.56 -25.89 3.42
N CYS A 698 -3.54 -25.20 2.83
CA CYS A 698 -4.64 -24.61 3.61
C CYS A 698 -5.48 -25.65 4.37
N ASP A 699 -5.60 -26.86 3.83
CA ASP A 699 -6.27 -28.01 4.45
C ASP A 699 -5.49 -28.50 5.68
N GLU A 700 -4.17 -28.70 5.55
CA GLU A 700 -3.27 -29.07 6.65
C GLU A 700 -3.31 -28.05 7.79
N HIS A 701 -3.24 -26.76 7.44
CA HIS A 701 -3.28 -25.69 8.43
C HIS A 701 -4.62 -25.62 9.15
N ARG A 702 -5.73 -25.78 8.42
CA ARG A 702 -7.07 -25.81 9.01
C ARG A 702 -7.24 -27.00 9.95
N ALA A 703 -6.74 -28.18 9.56
CA ALA A 703 -6.76 -29.36 10.41
C ALA A 703 -5.93 -29.16 11.68
N PHE A 704 -4.74 -28.55 11.56
CA PHE A 704 -3.91 -28.20 12.72
C PHE A 704 -4.60 -27.20 13.66
N GLN A 705 -5.21 -26.13 13.13
CA GLN A 705 -5.98 -25.19 13.95
C GLN A 705 -7.18 -25.86 14.63
N ALA A 706 -7.90 -26.73 13.93
CA ALA A 706 -9.02 -27.47 14.51
C ALA A 706 -8.55 -28.39 15.64
N PHE A 707 -7.40 -29.04 15.49
CA PHE A 707 -6.78 -29.86 16.53
C PHE A 707 -6.34 -29.04 17.75
N GLU A 708 -5.72 -27.88 17.55
CA GLU A 708 -5.37 -26.97 18.64
C GLU A 708 -6.62 -26.41 19.35
N THR A 709 -7.68 -26.12 18.60
CA THR A 709 -8.97 -25.69 19.17
C THR A 709 -9.58 -26.79 20.04
N TYR A 710 -9.63 -28.03 19.53
CA TYR A 710 -10.05 -29.21 20.30
C TYR A 710 -9.24 -29.36 21.58
N LYS A 711 -7.91 -29.24 21.51
CA LYS A 711 -7.02 -29.33 22.67
C LYS A 711 -7.30 -28.24 23.71
N HIS A 712 -7.62 -27.02 23.28
CA HIS A 712 -7.96 -25.93 24.18
C HIS A 712 -9.34 -26.14 24.84
N GLU A 713 -10.35 -26.51 24.06
CA GLU A 713 -11.72 -26.80 24.52
C GLU A 713 -11.74 -28.02 25.48
N ASN A 714 -10.91 -29.03 25.22
CA ASN A 714 -10.76 -30.24 26.02
C ASN A 714 -9.53 -30.20 26.94
N SER A 715 -9.05 -29.01 27.32
CA SER A 715 -7.82 -28.84 28.13
C SER A 715 -7.86 -29.51 29.51
N SER A 716 -9.05 -29.88 30.00
CA SER A 716 -9.25 -30.72 31.19
C SER A 716 -8.83 -32.17 31.00
N ASN A 717 -8.95 -32.69 29.77
CA ASN A 717 -8.77 -34.10 29.40
C ASN A 717 -7.68 -34.30 28.32
N VAL A 718 -7.10 -33.24 27.76
CA VAL A 718 -6.07 -33.30 26.71
C VAL A 718 -4.87 -32.45 27.12
N LYS A 719 -3.66 -33.05 27.18
CA LYS A 719 -2.40 -32.38 27.55
C LYS A 719 -1.23 -32.91 26.71
N ASP A 720 -0.09 -32.22 26.70
CA ASP A 720 1.11 -32.70 26.00
C ASP A 720 2.07 -33.44 26.92
N CYS A 721 2.72 -34.48 26.38
CA CYS A 721 3.79 -35.17 27.06
C CYS A 721 5.01 -34.24 27.27
N PRO A 722 5.49 -34.02 28.51
CA PRO A 722 6.61 -33.10 28.79
C PRO A 722 7.94 -33.52 28.15
N LYS A 723 8.12 -34.81 27.83
CA LYS A 723 9.36 -35.35 27.26
C LYS A 723 9.42 -35.21 25.73
N CYS A 724 8.30 -35.33 25.03
CA CYS A 724 8.29 -35.45 23.57
C CYS A 724 7.20 -34.63 22.87
N GLN A 725 6.39 -33.89 23.61
CA GLN A 725 5.28 -33.06 23.13
C GLN A 725 4.16 -33.80 22.39
N THR A 726 4.16 -35.13 22.37
CA THR A 726 3.01 -35.91 21.88
C THR A 726 1.80 -35.63 22.76
N THR A 727 0.70 -35.18 22.14
CA THR A 727 -0.58 -34.93 22.82
C THR A 727 -1.17 -36.25 23.33
N VAL A 728 -1.58 -36.25 24.59
CA VAL A 728 -2.17 -37.37 25.32
C VAL A 728 -3.54 -36.98 25.84
N GLU A 729 -4.49 -37.90 25.70
CA GLU A 729 -5.88 -37.73 26.14
C GLU A 729 -6.19 -38.68 27.29
N LYS A 730 -6.82 -38.14 28.34
CA LYS A 730 -7.30 -38.90 29.48
C LYS A 730 -8.72 -39.40 29.16
N ILE A 731 -8.83 -40.71 28.94
CA ILE A 731 -10.09 -41.34 28.49
C ILE A 731 -10.97 -41.72 29.70
N ASP A 732 -10.42 -42.35 30.76
CA ASP A 732 -11.06 -42.42 32.08
C ASP A 732 -10.18 -43.07 33.18
N GLY A 733 -10.60 -42.94 34.45
CA GLY A 733 -10.36 -43.89 35.55
C GLY A 733 -9.00 -43.93 36.25
N CYS A 734 -7.92 -43.37 35.68
CA CYS A 734 -6.64 -43.28 36.41
C CYS A 734 -5.85 -42.03 36.03
N ASN A 735 -5.15 -41.44 37.00
CA ASN A 735 -4.23 -40.34 36.75
C ASN A 735 -2.87 -40.79 36.18
N HIS A 736 -2.62 -42.10 36.04
CA HIS A 736 -1.43 -42.62 35.37
C HIS A 736 -1.69 -42.84 33.88
N LEU A 737 -0.86 -42.23 33.05
CA LEU A 737 -0.89 -42.35 31.59
C LEU A 737 0.46 -42.81 31.08
N GLN A 738 0.47 -43.53 29.96
CA GLN A 738 1.68 -43.85 29.22
C GLN A 738 1.65 -43.13 27.87
N CYS A 739 2.70 -42.37 27.57
CA CYS A 739 2.79 -41.63 26.32
C CYS A 739 2.96 -42.59 25.13
N GLY A 740 2.04 -42.58 24.16
CA GLY A 740 2.15 -43.43 22.97
C GLY A 740 3.33 -43.07 22.03
N GLY A 741 3.92 -41.88 22.17
CA GLY A 741 5.05 -41.44 21.33
C GLY A 741 6.42 -41.89 21.86
N CYS A 742 6.69 -41.67 23.15
CA CYS A 742 7.99 -41.99 23.76
C CYS A 742 7.94 -43.04 24.87
N ASN A 743 6.76 -43.64 25.10
CA ASN A 743 6.47 -44.69 26.09
C ASN A 743 6.76 -44.33 27.56
N ILE A 744 7.00 -43.04 27.87
CA ILE A 744 7.22 -42.59 29.24
C ILE A 744 5.92 -42.61 30.05
N HIS A 745 6.01 -42.98 31.32
CA HIS A 745 4.88 -42.94 32.26
C HIS A 745 4.73 -41.54 32.84
N LEU A 746 3.51 -41.04 32.98
CA LEU A 746 3.25 -39.68 33.46
C LEU A 746 2.04 -39.60 34.39
N CYS A 747 2.14 -38.71 35.39
CA CYS A 747 1.03 -38.36 36.28
C CYS A 747 0.20 -37.22 35.68
N TRP A 748 -1.09 -37.40 35.49
CA TRP A 748 -2.01 -36.43 34.91
C TRP A 748 -2.14 -35.13 35.73
N VAL A 749 -2.01 -35.25 37.05
CA VAL A 749 -2.21 -34.14 38.00
C VAL A 749 -1.06 -33.14 37.90
N CYS A 750 0.19 -33.62 37.96
CA CYS A 750 1.38 -32.78 38.05
C CYS A 750 2.30 -32.81 36.82
N LEU A 751 2.00 -33.68 35.84
CA LEU A 751 2.80 -33.92 34.63
C LEU A 751 4.24 -34.39 34.90
N GLN A 752 4.56 -34.93 36.09
CA GLN A 752 5.85 -35.58 36.30
C GLN A 752 5.96 -36.88 35.47
N THR A 753 7.16 -37.16 34.98
CA THR A 753 7.46 -38.31 34.12
C THR A 753 8.34 -39.35 34.82
N PHE A 754 8.08 -40.63 34.57
CA PHE A 754 8.71 -41.78 35.22
C PHE A 754 9.14 -42.82 34.18
N GLU A 755 10.26 -43.50 34.42
CA GLU A 755 10.77 -44.54 33.52
C GLU A 755 9.92 -45.81 33.55
N ASP A 756 9.28 -46.09 34.68
CA ASP A 756 8.50 -47.29 34.94
C ASP A 756 7.17 -46.97 35.63
N SER A 757 6.17 -47.81 35.36
CA SER A 757 4.80 -47.64 35.88
C SER A 757 4.71 -47.65 37.42
N PRO A 758 5.41 -48.55 38.17
CA PRO A 758 5.33 -48.57 39.63
C PRO A 758 5.77 -47.27 40.29
N ALA A 759 6.84 -46.65 39.79
CA ALA A 759 7.31 -45.36 40.30
C ALA A 759 6.24 -44.25 40.15
N CYS A 760 5.48 -44.26 39.04
CA CYS A 760 4.39 -43.32 38.83
C CYS A 760 3.23 -43.54 39.82
N TYR A 761 2.83 -44.81 40.05
CA TYR A 761 1.80 -45.14 41.06
C TYR A 761 2.22 -44.80 42.49
N GLY A 762 3.49 -45.03 42.83
CA GLY A 762 4.06 -44.63 44.12
C GLY A 762 3.96 -43.12 44.33
N HIS A 763 4.40 -42.34 43.34
CA HIS A 763 4.28 -40.88 43.35
C HIS A 763 2.82 -40.41 43.55
N MET A 764 1.86 -40.96 42.81
CA MET A 764 0.46 -40.55 42.94
C MET A 764 -0.10 -40.83 44.34
N THR A 765 0.26 -41.97 44.92
CA THR A 765 -0.19 -42.35 46.26
C THR A 765 0.44 -41.43 47.33
N GLU A 766 1.74 -41.16 47.21
CA GLU A 766 2.50 -40.37 48.19
C GLU A 766 2.21 -38.87 48.12
N VAL A 767 2.06 -38.32 46.91
CA VAL A 767 1.95 -36.86 46.69
C VAL A 767 0.51 -36.41 46.50
N HIS A 768 -0.33 -37.24 45.88
CA HIS A 768 -1.72 -36.89 45.56
C HIS A 768 -2.75 -37.67 46.40
N GLY A 769 -2.31 -38.58 47.27
CA GLY A 769 -3.18 -39.31 48.19
C GLY A 769 -4.10 -40.35 47.53
N GLY A 770 -3.95 -40.61 46.22
CA GLY A 770 -4.80 -41.55 45.49
C GLY A 770 -4.46 -41.67 44.00
N ILE A 771 -4.95 -42.75 43.38
CA ILE A 771 -4.72 -43.09 41.97
C ILE A 771 -5.82 -42.55 41.01
N GLY A 772 -6.89 -41.99 41.61
CA GLY A 772 -7.98 -41.26 40.97
C GLY A 772 -9.16 -42.13 40.54
N VAL A 773 -10.17 -42.30 41.39
CA VAL A 773 -11.58 -42.57 41.02
C VAL A 773 -12.47 -42.06 42.17
N ASP A 774 -13.20 -40.98 41.97
CA ASP A 774 -14.36 -40.54 42.77
C ASP A 774 -15.31 -39.80 41.82
N ASP A 775 -16.19 -40.55 41.14
CA ASP A 775 -17.45 -40.01 40.63
C ASP A 775 -18.46 -40.08 41.78
N VAL A 776 -18.78 -38.94 42.40
CA VAL A 776 -19.95 -38.84 43.28
C VAL A 776 -21.13 -38.39 42.40
N PRO A 777 -22.22 -39.17 42.31
CA PRO A 777 -23.39 -38.80 41.52
C PRO A 777 -24.13 -37.63 42.17
N GLU A 778 -24.68 -36.76 41.32
CA GLU A 778 -25.67 -35.74 41.68
C GLU A 778 -26.86 -36.38 42.41
N GLY A 779 -27.23 -35.82 43.57
CA GLY A 779 -28.42 -36.20 44.32
C GLY A 779 -28.45 -35.51 45.68
N ASP A 780 -29.15 -34.38 45.75
CA ASP A 780 -30.45 -34.31 46.46
C ASP A 780 -30.89 -32.84 46.61
N ASP A 781 -31.95 -32.52 45.88
CA ASP A 781 -32.84 -31.41 46.17
C ASP A 781 -33.47 -31.67 47.55
N ASP A 782 -33.00 -30.98 48.59
CA ASP A 782 -33.71 -30.89 49.87
C ASP A 782 -34.42 -29.52 49.93
N ASP A 783 -35.69 -29.58 49.53
CA ASP A 783 -36.75 -28.73 50.04
C ASP A 783 -36.67 -28.67 51.58
N ASN A 784 -36.64 -27.46 52.13
CA ASN A 784 -37.15 -27.21 53.47
C ASN A 784 -37.92 -25.89 53.44
N ASP A 785 -39.18 -26.01 53.05
CA ASP A 785 -40.26 -25.40 53.81
C ASP A 785 -40.12 -25.85 55.28
N ASP A 786 -40.15 -24.92 56.23
CA ASP A 786 -41.17 -24.96 57.29
C ASP A 786 -41.13 -23.70 58.16
N ASP A 787 -42.36 -23.27 58.47
CA ASP A 787 -42.79 -22.19 59.35
C ASP A 787 -42.23 -22.26 60.79
N ASP A 788 -41.82 -21.10 61.33
CA ASP A 788 -42.24 -20.57 62.64
C ASP A 788 -41.84 -19.07 62.80
#